data_AF-A0A970WYV4-F1
#
_entry.id   AF-A0A970WYV4-F1
#
_cell.length_a   1.000
_cell.length_b   1.000
_cell.length_c   1.000
_cell.angle_alpha   90.00
_cell.angle_beta   90.00
_cell.angle_gamma   90.00
#
_symmetry.space_group_name_H-M   'P 1'
#
loop_
_entity.id
_entity.type
_entity.pdbx_description
1 polymer ?
#
loop_
_entity_poly.entity_id
_entity_poly.type
_entity_poly.pdbx_seq_one_letter_code
_entity_poly.pdbx_strand_id
1 'polypeptide(L)'
;MKQKWITFILITFLFLLVGCHKKQVQIRFVDWDDTIILEVELSQGETIVAPENPVREGYVFIGWSEDFTIATKDLILTAQYDIKIWSVTFQGINQEILKEEQVIHNMNATAPEVISPLGYHFTGWDKDYSQITGDLIVTAQFEKNTYLVRFVDGQGVLLKEEIVSYLGKATAPEVVAPVGYHFTGWDKDSSSIVSDITITAQFEINQYQVRFFDDQGNLLKEEMVAHGLSATAPTVSNRENENFSHWDKAFTKVHENMDVVAVFTEKEYAISFYDGTTRLSLDMTTYRPSEERALPLPTKTGYQFSGWFLSEISLYEITQIESSFKGNLTLYSRWVKTEQNQFTSPARGIEFDRINKNPHSSGKGYVYQPQFPSTAVTTSVTNYDWVSSDTKVATISIYSSISIVSAGYAMITATLKADPSVVYYCIIRTSADGIVKATLAEANAPNYVVATFQMSETETIEKTVQKGGFVIAPTAPFKEGYIFTGWVGENQETIYNITKDTTFFPTYTEGQKSYAGKTISVLGDSITTYLGYIPSGFSYFYPYPTADLTDVNQTWWMQFINAYGMKLLVNNAWSGSAVAGSSSSAAHTMTRLQYLYIGEIKPEVILIFMGANDAPSPYISLTQFDEAYGRMIQNIKTSSPDSEIILCTLPSIPLYTETEQVNYNAVIQKYATENNFTLFDFSTAFSRASSNQYLVDSAHPNKTGMDKLAEVAIRDFMKAIK
;
A
#
# COMPACT_ATOMS: atom_id res chain seq x y z
N MET A 1 -106.29 22.42 137.72
CA MET A 1 -106.48 22.60 139.17
C MET A 1 -107.73 23.47 139.37
N LYS A 2 -108.73 23.03 140.16
CA LYS A 2 -110.10 23.64 140.30
C LYS A 2 -110.93 23.56 138.98
N GLN A 3 -112.21 23.15 138.92
CA GLN A 3 -113.48 23.46 139.64
C GLN A 3 -114.09 24.83 139.25
N LYS A 4 -115.42 25.02 139.05
CA LYS A 4 -116.63 24.14 139.06
C LYS A 4 -117.89 24.86 138.49
N TRP A 5 -118.72 24.15 137.70
CA TRP A 5 -120.21 24.04 137.70
C TRP A 5 -121.19 25.26 137.78
N ILE A 6 -122.40 25.05 137.21
CA ILE A 6 -123.70 25.79 137.36
C ILE A 6 -123.88 27.10 136.53
N THR A 7 -125.08 27.70 136.30
CA THR A 7 -126.27 27.39 135.42
C THR A 7 -126.97 28.77 135.10
N PHE A 8 -128.10 29.07 134.39
CA PHE A 8 -129.24 28.42 133.69
C PHE A 8 -130.05 29.46 132.82
N ILE A 9 -131.00 29.02 131.96
CA ILE A 9 -132.15 29.79 131.35
C ILE A 9 -131.83 30.90 130.29
N LEU A 10 -132.67 31.33 129.31
CA LEU A 10 -133.74 30.75 128.44
C LEU A 10 -134.22 31.82 127.37
N ILE A 11 -135.27 31.54 126.56
CA ILE A 11 -136.16 32.46 125.78
C ILE A 11 -135.83 32.68 124.26
N THR A 12 -136.63 33.50 123.54
CA THR A 12 -137.04 33.45 122.10
C THR A 12 -136.76 34.76 121.31
N PHE A 13 -137.01 34.98 119.98
CA PHE A 13 -138.02 34.50 119.00
C PHE A 13 -137.52 34.49 117.50
N LEU A 14 -138.44 34.42 116.51
CA LEU A 14 -138.36 33.81 115.14
C LEU A 14 -138.36 34.79 113.91
N PHE A 15 -137.78 34.43 112.73
CA PHE A 15 -138.37 34.46 111.33
C PHE A 15 -137.40 33.97 110.18
N LEU A 16 -137.87 33.83 108.90
CA LEU A 16 -137.26 33.06 107.76
C LEU A 16 -136.90 33.87 106.47
N LEU A 17 -136.04 33.33 105.56
CA LEU A 17 -136.18 33.22 104.07
C LEU A 17 -135.01 32.47 103.34
N VAL A 18 -135.00 32.29 101.99
CA VAL A 18 -134.29 31.18 101.22
C VAL A 18 -133.67 31.60 99.83
N GLY A 19 -132.63 30.89 99.30
CA GLY A 19 -132.03 31.06 97.92
C GLY A 19 -131.11 29.91 97.39
N CYS A 20 -130.76 29.85 96.07
CA CYS A 20 -130.31 28.64 95.29
C CYS A 20 -128.82 28.61 94.77
N HIS A 21 -128.42 27.65 93.88
CA HIS A 21 -127.05 27.38 93.33
C HIS A 21 -126.99 26.85 91.86
N LYS A 22 -125.78 26.71 91.26
CA LYS A 22 -125.46 26.24 89.86
C LYS A 22 -124.53 25.00 89.81
N LYS A 23 -124.14 24.51 88.61
CA LYS A 23 -123.37 23.27 88.32
C LYS A 23 -122.05 23.52 87.53
N GLN A 24 -121.03 22.69 87.78
CA GLN A 24 -119.65 22.72 87.21
C GLN A 24 -119.40 21.68 86.09
N VAL A 25 -118.28 21.80 85.36
CA VAL A 25 -117.69 20.85 84.39
C VAL A 25 -116.14 20.90 84.39
N GLN A 26 -115.44 19.84 83.97
CA GLN A 26 -113.97 19.78 83.86
C GLN A 26 -113.44 19.88 82.43
N ILE A 27 -112.40 20.69 82.21
CA ILE A 27 -111.66 20.78 80.95
C ILE A 27 -110.19 20.41 81.19
N ARG A 28 -109.67 19.46 80.42
CA ARG A 28 -108.27 18.98 80.50
C ARG A 28 -107.58 19.09 79.14
N PHE A 29 -106.43 19.76 79.11
CA PHE A 29 -105.50 19.73 77.99
C PHE A 29 -104.43 18.68 78.25
N VAL A 30 -104.17 17.82 77.27
CA VAL A 30 -103.15 16.76 77.32
C VAL A 30 -102.24 16.83 76.09
N ASP A 31 -101.00 16.39 76.24
CA ASP A 31 -100.09 16.20 75.12
C ASP A 31 -100.43 14.92 74.34
N TRP A 32 -99.73 14.66 73.24
CA TRP A 32 -99.93 13.51 72.35
C TRP A 32 -99.80 12.12 73.02
N ASP A 33 -99.22 12.06 74.22
CA ASP A 33 -99.02 10.85 75.03
C ASP A 33 -99.93 10.79 76.27
N ASP A 34 -101.01 11.58 76.27
CA ASP A 34 -101.96 11.80 77.37
C ASP A 34 -101.38 12.49 78.63
N THR A 35 -100.13 12.99 78.59
CA THR A 35 -99.56 13.81 79.68
C THR A 35 -100.39 15.08 79.91
N ILE A 36 -100.84 15.31 81.13
CA ILE A 36 -101.68 16.47 81.47
C ILE A 36 -100.85 17.76 81.44
N ILE A 37 -101.20 18.66 80.52
CA ILE A 37 -100.61 20.00 80.38
C ILE A 37 -101.33 20.99 81.30
N LEU A 38 -102.66 20.93 81.33
CA LEU A 38 -103.51 21.80 82.15
C LEU A 38 -104.84 21.11 82.46
N GLU A 39 -105.35 21.25 83.68
CA GLU A 39 -106.68 20.79 84.07
C GLU A 39 -107.38 21.87 84.89
N VAL A 40 -108.60 22.23 84.51
CA VAL A 40 -109.40 23.28 85.15
C VAL A 40 -110.86 22.83 85.31
N GLU A 41 -111.44 23.13 86.46
CA GLU A 41 -112.88 23.01 86.70
C GLU A 41 -113.53 24.38 86.49
N LEU A 42 -114.53 24.45 85.61
CA LEU A 42 -115.19 25.67 85.17
C LEU A 42 -116.70 25.58 85.35
N SER A 43 -117.35 26.72 85.59
CA SER A 43 -118.80 26.81 85.62
C SER A 43 -119.39 26.72 84.22
N GLN A 44 -120.51 26.00 84.07
CA GLN A 44 -121.10 25.75 82.75
C GLN A 44 -121.51 27.07 82.07
N GLY A 45 -120.83 27.39 80.96
CA GLY A 45 -120.95 28.64 80.21
C GLY A 45 -119.73 29.57 80.27
N GLU A 46 -118.67 29.24 80.99
CA GLU A 46 -117.42 30.02 81.03
C GLU A 46 -116.50 29.77 79.83
N THR A 47 -115.66 30.76 79.47
CA THR A 47 -114.71 30.66 78.35
C THR A 47 -113.52 29.78 78.70
N ILE A 48 -113.17 28.88 77.79
CA ILE A 48 -111.98 28.03 77.91
C ILE A 48 -110.77 28.81 77.36
N VAL A 49 -109.67 28.83 78.10
CA VAL A 49 -108.39 29.43 77.69
C VAL A 49 -107.36 28.32 77.49
N ALA A 50 -106.64 28.35 76.38
CA ALA A 50 -105.58 27.38 76.09
C ALA A 50 -104.34 27.59 76.96
N PRO A 51 -103.57 26.52 77.29
CA PRO A 51 -102.19 26.67 77.71
C PRO A 51 -101.30 27.09 76.53
N GLU A 52 -100.01 27.34 76.79
CA GLU A 52 -99.01 27.51 75.71
C GLU A 52 -98.89 26.21 74.89
N ASN A 53 -98.69 26.34 73.57
CA ASN A 53 -98.66 25.20 72.65
C ASN A 53 -97.46 24.28 72.98
N PRO A 54 -97.67 22.98 73.27
CA PRO A 54 -96.60 22.06 73.61
C PRO A 54 -95.61 21.86 72.45
N VAL A 55 -94.30 21.82 72.77
CA VAL A 55 -93.23 21.71 71.78
C VAL A 55 -92.72 20.27 71.71
N ARG A 56 -92.79 19.67 70.52
CA ARG A 56 -92.32 18.31 70.23
C ARG A 56 -91.21 18.34 69.19
N GLU A 57 -90.02 17.86 69.54
CA GLU A 57 -88.87 17.82 68.63
C GLU A 57 -89.16 16.94 67.40
N GLY A 58 -88.83 17.45 66.21
CA GLY A 58 -89.15 16.84 64.92
C GLY A 58 -90.57 17.07 64.38
N TYR A 59 -91.44 17.74 65.14
CA TYR A 59 -92.84 17.99 64.76
C TYR A 59 -93.19 19.48 64.79
N VAL A 60 -94.37 19.83 64.29
CA VAL A 60 -95.00 21.14 64.33
C VAL A 60 -96.37 20.99 65.00
N PHE A 61 -96.62 21.74 66.07
CA PHE A 61 -97.94 21.79 66.69
C PHE A 61 -98.93 22.46 65.74
N ILE A 62 -100.02 21.76 65.39
CA ILE A 62 -101.04 22.24 64.43
C ILE A 62 -102.36 22.64 65.08
N GLY A 63 -102.64 22.17 66.30
CA GLY A 63 -103.88 22.46 67.00
C GLY A 63 -104.19 21.48 68.14
N TRP A 64 -105.40 21.58 68.67
CA TRP A 64 -105.93 20.66 69.68
C TRP A 64 -107.04 19.78 69.06
N SER A 65 -107.35 18.65 69.69
CA SER A 65 -108.17 17.57 69.10
C SER A 65 -109.64 17.88 68.78
N GLU A 66 -110.24 18.87 69.43
CA GLU A 66 -111.56 19.44 69.06
C GLU A 66 -111.57 20.94 69.35
N ASP A 67 -112.44 21.70 68.66
CA ASP A 67 -112.59 23.14 68.90
C ASP A 67 -113.14 23.42 70.30
N PHE A 68 -112.46 24.29 71.05
CA PHE A 68 -112.84 24.69 72.40
C PHE A 68 -112.96 26.21 72.52
N THR A 69 -114.05 26.67 73.11
CA THR A 69 -114.29 28.09 73.38
C THR A 69 -115.11 28.30 74.65
N ILE A 70 -116.11 27.46 74.92
CA ILE A 70 -117.01 27.58 76.07
C ILE A 70 -117.21 26.21 76.75
N ALA A 71 -117.01 26.18 78.07
CA ALA A 71 -117.17 25.00 78.91
C ALA A 71 -118.66 24.62 79.05
N THR A 72 -119.10 23.64 78.26
CA THR A 72 -120.51 23.18 78.20
C THR A 72 -120.72 21.73 78.61
N LYS A 73 -119.68 20.91 78.45
CA LYS A 73 -119.52 19.50 78.87
C LYS A 73 -118.10 19.34 79.45
N ASP A 74 -117.83 18.20 80.08
CA ASP A 74 -116.46 17.80 80.35
C ASP A 74 -115.70 17.55 79.03
N LEU A 75 -114.42 17.87 78.96
CA LEU A 75 -113.65 17.90 77.72
C LEU A 75 -112.19 17.47 77.91
N ILE A 76 -111.64 16.70 76.96
CA ILE A 76 -110.21 16.39 76.89
C ILE A 76 -109.69 16.83 75.52
N LEU A 77 -108.64 17.66 75.54
CA LEU A 77 -108.07 18.33 74.38
C LEU A 77 -106.63 17.86 74.19
N THR A 78 -106.42 16.93 73.25
CA THR A 78 -105.11 16.36 72.94
C THR A 78 -104.37 17.21 71.92
N ALA A 79 -103.08 17.49 72.15
CA ALA A 79 -102.23 18.20 71.21
C ALA A 79 -102.04 17.41 69.90
N GLN A 80 -102.23 18.07 68.75
CA GLN A 80 -102.03 17.49 67.43
C GLN A 80 -100.79 18.05 66.73
N TYR A 81 -100.14 17.18 65.97
CA TYR A 81 -98.81 17.42 65.40
C TYR A 81 -98.69 16.88 63.97
N ASP A 82 -98.20 17.72 63.06
CA ASP A 82 -97.61 17.26 61.81
C ASP A 82 -96.10 17.03 62.00
N ILE A 83 -95.54 16.05 61.30
CA ILE A 83 -94.09 15.78 61.32
C ILE A 83 -93.36 16.73 60.36
N LYS A 84 -92.17 17.20 60.73
CA LYS A 84 -91.35 18.05 59.85
C LYS A 84 -90.87 17.28 58.62
N ILE A 85 -90.69 18.01 57.52
CA ILE A 85 -90.13 17.53 56.26
C ILE A 85 -89.01 18.50 55.88
N TRP A 86 -87.92 17.97 55.34
CA TRP A 86 -86.70 18.71 54.99
C TRP A 86 -86.29 18.46 53.54
N SER A 87 -85.60 19.42 52.93
CA SER A 87 -85.04 19.30 51.59
C SER A 87 -83.65 18.67 51.61
N VAL A 88 -83.47 17.59 50.84
CA VAL A 88 -82.15 17.00 50.58
C VAL A 88 -81.81 17.14 49.10
N THR A 89 -80.74 17.87 48.80
CA THR A 89 -80.28 18.16 47.44
C THR A 89 -78.95 17.46 47.19
N PHE A 90 -78.97 16.43 46.33
CA PHE A 90 -77.77 15.73 45.87
C PHE A 90 -77.14 16.47 44.70
N GLN A 91 -75.87 16.84 44.82
CA GLN A 91 -75.11 17.59 43.83
C GLN A 91 -73.95 16.78 43.22
N GLY A 92 -73.75 16.93 41.92
CA GLY A 92 -72.62 16.40 41.17
C GLY A 92 -71.45 17.38 41.12
N ILE A 93 -70.60 17.19 40.10
CA ILE A 93 -69.48 18.10 39.83
C ILE A 93 -70.02 19.51 39.47
N ASN A 94 -69.27 20.55 39.83
CA ASN A 94 -69.62 21.95 39.55
C ASN A 94 -71.00 22.41 40.10
N GLN A 95 -71.51 21.78 41.16
CA GLN A 95 -72.81 22.07 41.80
C GLN A 95 -74.04 21.74 40.92
N GLU A 96 -73.90 20.89 39.90
CA GLU A 96 -75.03 20.33 39.15
C GLU A 96 -75.99 19.59 40.10
N ILE A 97 -77.29 19.88 40.05
CA ILE A 97 -78.30 19.19 40.89
C ILE A 97 -78.65 17.85 40.22
N LEU A 98 -78.31 16.74 40.87
CA LEU A 98 -78.58 15.38 40.40
C LEU A 98 -79.94 14.85 40.87
N LYS A 99 -80.37 15.23 42.09
CA LYS A 99 -81.68 14.89 42.66
C LYS A 99 -82.02 15.86 43.78
N GLU A 100 -83.31 16.19 43.91
CA GLU A 100 -83.87 16.75 45.15
C GLU A 100 -84.92 15.82 45.72
N GLU A 101 -85.01 15.73 47.05
CA GLU A 101 -85.91 14.86 47.77
C GLU A 101 -86.44 15.55 49.03
N GLN A 102 -87.73 15.36 49.32
CA GLN A 102 -88.37 15.85 50.53
C GLN A 102 -88.48 14.70 51.53
N VAL A 103 -87.71 14.78 52.62
CA VAL A 103 -87.51 13.68 53.58
C VAL A 103 -88.16 14.02 54.92
N ILE A 104 -88.97 13.10 55.43
CA ILE A 104 -89.59 13.21 56.76
C ILE A 104 -88.51 13.19 57.85
N HIS A 105 -88.66 14.01 58.88
CA HIS A 105 -87.70 14.12 59.99
C HIS A 105 -87.32 12.75 60.58
N ASN A 106 -86.01 12.54 60.80
CA ASN A 106 -85.36 11.28 61.20
C ASN A 106 -85.41 10.11 60.18
N MET A 107 -85.96 10.30 58.98
CA MET A 107 -85.84 9.32 57.89
C MET A 107 -84.57 9.54 57.05
N ASN A 108 -84.21 8.53 56.27
CA ASN A 108 -83.11 8.55 55.31
C ASN A 108 -83.51 9.25 53.99
N ALA A 109 -82.54 9.87 53.31
CA ALA A 109 -82.66 10.22 51.88
C ALA A 109 -82.19 9.05 50.98
N THR A 110 -82.57 9.07 49.70
CA THR A 110 -82.20 8.06 48.70
C THR A 110 -81.35 8.69 47.60
N ALA A 111 -80.04 8.43 47.60
CA ALA A 111 -79.12 8.95 46.60
C ALA A 111 -79.48 8.53 45.14
N PRO A 112 -79.23 9.39 44.13
CA PRO A 112 -79.35 9.02 42.72
C PRO A 112 -78.16 8.16 42.24
N GLU A 113 -78.31 7.55 41.06
CA GLU A 113 -77.16 6.99 40.32
C GLU A 113 -76.23 8.13 39.84
N VAL A 114 -74.91 7.89 39.89
CA VAL A 114 -73.89 8.89 39.54
C VAL A 114 -73.03 8.38 38.39
N ILE A 115 -73.08 9.08 37.25
CA ILE A 115 -72.19 8.83 36.11
C ILE A 115 -70.84 9.47 36.41
N SER A 116 -69.77 8.68 36.37
CA SER A 116 -68.40 9.18 36.64
C SER A 116 -67.81 9.90 35.42
N PRO A 117 -67.14 11.05 35.59
CA PRO A 117 -66.40 11.71 34.51
C PRO A 117 -65.31 10.82 33.91
N LEU A 118 -64.96 11.05 32.63
CA LEU A 118 -63.94 10.28 31.94
C LEU A 118 -62.58 10.34 32.69
N GLY A 119 -62.08 9.16 33.08
CA GLY A 119 -60.83 9.04 33.83
C GLY A 119 -60.97 9.23 35.35
N TYR A 120 -62.19 9.25 35.87
CA TYR A 120 -62.51 9.27 37.30
C TYR A 120 -63.48 8.13 37.65
N HIS A 121 -63.63 7.85 38.95
CA HIS A 121 -64.68 7.00 39.49
C HIS A 121 -65.30 7.67 40.73
N PHE A 122 -66.60 7.45 40.91
CA PHE A 122 -67.35 7.89 42.09
C PHE A 122 -66.92 7.11 43.34
N THR A 123 -66.52 7.82 44.40
CA THR A 123 -66.05 7.22 45.66
C THR A 123 -67.07 7.29 46.80
N GLY A 124 -68.08 8.16 46.67
CA GLY A 124 -69.15 8.29 47.66
C GLY A 124 -69.70 9.72 47.75
N TRP A 125 -70.41 9.99 48.85
CA TRP A 125 -70.99 11.29 49.14
C TRP A 125 -70.25 11.98 50.29
N ASP A 126 -70.18 13.31 50.30
CA ASP A 126 -69.40 14.07 51.27
C ASP A 126 -69.98 14.09 52.71
N LYS A 127 -71.26 13.73 52.85
CA LYS A 127 -72.01 13.72 54.11
C LYS A 127 -72.86 12.47 54.21
N ASP A 128 -73.13 12.05 55.44
CA ASP A 128 -74.20 11.07 55.68
C ASP A 128 -75.57 11.70 55.40
N TYR A 129 -76.49 10.85 54.93
CA TYR A 129 -77.87 11.16 54.61
C TYR A 129 -78.84 10.11 55.19
N SER A 130 -78.37 9.31 56.17
CA SER A 130 -79.15 8.26 56.82
C SER A 130 -80.18 8.77 57.82
N GLN A 131 -80.01 9.96 58.39
CA GLN A 131 -80.97 10.60 59.31
C GLN A 131 -81.05 12.10 59.05
N ILE A 132 -82.18 12.58 58.53
CA ILE A 132 -82.36 13.99 58.16
C ILE A 132 -83.11 14.77 59.24
N THR A 133 -82.43 15.73 59.88
CA THR A 133 -82.96 16.62 60.94
C THR A 133 -82.99 18.10 60.55
N GLY A 134 -82.61 18.43 59.32
CA GLY A 134 -82.55 19.77 58.74
C GLY A 134 -82.24 19.70 57.24
N ASP A 135 -82.38 20.82 56.52
CA ASP A 135 -82.07 20.86 55.09
C ASP A 135 -80.59 20.54 54.81
N LEU A 136 -80.32 19.70 53.82
CA LEU A 136 -79.00 19.10 53.59
C LEU A 136 -78.61 19.10 52.11
N ILE A 137 -77.45 19.67 51.80
CA ILE A 137 -76.80 19.53 50.48
C ILE A 137 -75.74 18.45 50.59
N VAL A 138 -75.76 17.46 49.69
CA VAL A 138 -74.87 16.29 49.70
C VAL A 138 -74.14 16.21 48.35
N THR A 139 -72.81 16.24 48.34
CA THR A 139 -72.01 16.42 47.12
C THR A 139 -71.20 15.17 46.76
N ALA A 140 -71.29 14.73 45.52
CA ALA A 140 -70.60 13.56 44.98
C ALA A 140 -69.08 13.74 44.99
N GLN A 141 -68.37 12.76 45.53
CA GLN A 141 -66.92 12.68 45.54
C GLN A 141 -66.42 11.74 44.42
N PHE A 142 -65.30 12.13 43.81
CA PHE A 142 -64.67 11.39 42.72
C PHE A 142 -63.16 11.35 42.90
N GLU A 143 -62.56 10.19 42.66
CA GLU A 143 -61.10 10.05 42.56
C GLU A 143 -60.70 9.77 41.11
N LYS A 144 -59.47 10.17 40.75
CA LYS A 144 -58.90 9.81 39.45
C LYS A 144 -58.72 8.30 39.37
N ASN A 145 -59.06 7.73 38.22
CA ASN A 145 -58.67 6.37 37.90
C ASN A 145 -57.13 6.28 37.84
N THR A 146 -56.59 5.16 38.32
CA THR A 146 -55.17 4.86 38.26
C THR A 146 -54.92 3.71 37.30
N TYR A 147 -53.79 3.76 36.61
CA TYR A 147 -53.41 2.80 35.57
C TYR A 147 -51.99 2.32 35.79
N LEU A 148 -51.75 1.04 35.46
CA LEU A 148 -50.49 0.36 35.66
C LEU A 148 -49.64 0.39 34.39
N VAL A 149 -48.53 1.11 34.45
CA VAL A 149 -47.51 1.15 33.40
C VAL A 149 -46.44 0.13 33.72
N ARG A 150 -46.13 -0.75 32.76
CA ARG A 150 -45.01 -1.69 32.83
C ARG A 150 -43.95 -1.34 31.80
N PHE A 151 -42.72 -1.12 32.23
CA PHE A 151 -41.56 -1.02 31.36
C PHE A 151 -40.89 -2.39 31.28
N VAL A 152 -40.72 -2.92 30.08
CA VAL A 152 -40.09 -4.22 29.81
C VAL A 152 -38.90 -4.08 28.87
N ASP A 153 -37.95 -5.00 28.96
CA ASP A 153 -36.86 -5.10 27.98
C ASP A 153 -37.34 -5.61 26.61
N GLY A 154 -36.43 -5.69 25.64
CA GLY A 154 -36.73 -6.21 24.30
C GLY A 154 -37.02 -7.72 24.25
N GLN A 155 -37.06 -8.41 25.39
CA GLN A 155 -37.43 -9.82 25.54
C GLN A 155 -38.74 -9.98 26.36
N GLY A 156 -39.32 -8.88 26.85
CA GLY A 156 -40.54 -8.86 27.66
C GLY A 156 -40.33 -9.04 29.17
N VAL A 157 -39.08 -8.99 29.66
CA VAL A 157 -38.77 -9.06 31.10
C VAL A 157 -39.10 -7.72 31.76
N LEU A 158 -39.80 -7.76 32.90
CA LEU A 158 -40.18 -6.55 33.65
C LEU A 158 -38.95 -5.84 34.25
N LEU A 159 -38.73 -4.60 33.82
CA LEU A 159 -37.69 -3.70 34.33
C LEU A 159 -38.21 -2.81 35.46
N LYS A 160 -39.44 -2.30 35.31
CA LYS A 160 -40.12 -1.43 36.28
C LYS A 160 -41.63 -1.51 36.08
N GLU A 161 -42.42 -1.43 37.15
CA GLU A 161 -43.83 -1.03 37.06
C GLU A 161 -44.11 0.22 37.91
N GLU A 162 -45.10 1.02 37.48
CA GLU A 162 -45.47 2.29 38.08
C GLU A 162 -46.98 2.51 37.93
N ILE A 163 -47.67 2.81 39.03
CA ILE A 163 -49.09 3.19 39.01
C ILE A 163 -49.18 4.71 38.94
N VAL A 164 -49.87 5.23 37.93
CA VAL A 164 -50.10 6.67 37.76
C VAL A 164 -51.59 6.98 37.62
N SER A 165 -52.01 8.17 38.04
CA SER A 165 -53.38 8.66 37.80
C SER A 165 -53.64 8.93 36.31
N TYR A 166 -54.90 8.96 35.90
CA TYR A 166 -55.32 9.38 34.56
C TYR A 166 -54.68 10.71 34.10
N LEU A 167 -54.13 10.68 32.88
CA LEU A 167 -53.29 11.71 32.26
C LEU A 167 -52.02 12.07 33.05
N GLY A 168 -51.57 11.18 33.92
CA GLY A 168 -50.26 11.24 34.56
C GLY A 168 -49.15 10.74 33.63
N LYS A 169 -47.92 11.16 33.93
CA LYS A 169 -46.69 10.69 33.30
C LYS A 169 -46.05 9.60 34.17
N ALA A 170 -45.66 8.49 33.55
CA ALA A 170 -44.77 7.51 34.16
C ALA A 170 -43.29 7.83 33.87
N THR A 171 -42.38 7.40 34.74
CA THR A 171 -40.94 7.66 34.61
C THR A 171 -40.21 6.39 34.20
N ALA A 172 -39.78 6.32 32.95
CA ALA A 172 -38.98 5.21 32.44
C ALA A 172 -37.72 4.92 33.29
N PRO A 173 -37.37 3.65 33.51
CA PRO A 173 -36.10 3.28 34.13
C PRO A 173 -34.91 3.54 33.19
N GLU A 174 -33.70 3.55 33.74
CA GLU A 174 -32.49 3.38 32.94
C GLU A 174 -32.44 1.97 32.35
N VAL A 175 -31.92 1.84 31.13
CA VAL A 175 -31.86 0.58 30.37
C VAL A 175 -30.42 0.28 29.99
N VAL A 176 -29.90 -0.87 30.44
CA VAL A 176 -28.61 -1.39 29.98
C VAL A 176 -28.83 -2.12 28.66
N ALA A 177 -28.16 -1.69 27.59
CA ALA A 177 -28.25 -2.35 26.30
C ALA A 177 -27.54 -3.72 26.28
N PRO A 178 -28.07 -4.73 25.56
CA PRO A 178 -27.37 -5.99 25.33
C PRO A 178 -26.00 -5.77 24.67
N VAL A 179 -25.06 -6.69 24.92
CA VAL A 179 -23.70 -6.61 24.36
C VAL A 179 -23.75 -6.54 22.83
N GLY A 180 -23.23 -5.45 22.28
CA GLY A 180 -23.21 -5.19 20.84
C GLY A 180 -24.39 -4.39 20.31
N TYR A 181 -25.29 -3.93 21.17
CA TYR A 181 -26.42 -3.07 20.83
C TYR A 181 -26.30 -1.72 21.56
N HIS A 182 -27.09 -0.74 21.11
CA HIS A 182 -27.37 0.48 21.84
C HIS A 182 -28.88 0.68 21.97
N PHE A 183 -29.31 1.36 23.03
CA PHE A 183 -30.71 1.68 23.29
C PHE A 183 -31.15 2.86 22.41
N THR A 184 -32.21 2.67 21.62
CA THR A 184 -32.73 3.70 20.69
C THR A 184 -33.98 4.40 21.21
N GLY A 185 -34.69 3.80 22.17
CA GLY A 185 -35.86 4.42 22.80
C GLY A 185 -36.88 3.41 23.31
N TRP A 186 -38.09 3.90 23.57
CA TRP A 186 -39.24 3.10 24.00
C TRP A 186 -40.28 3.03 22.89
N ASP A 187 -40.97 1.90 22.77
CA ASP A 187 -41.96 1.67 21.69
C ASP A 187 -43.25 2.51 21.80
N LYS A 188 -43.50 3.15 22.95
CA LYS A 188 -44.69 3.95 23.25
C LYS A 188 -44.32 5.15 24.11
N ASP A 189 -45.14 6.19 24.02
CA ASP A 189 -45.06 7.33 24.94
C ASP A 189 -45.46 6.94 26.38
N SER A 190 -44.89 7.65 27.35
CA SER A 190 -45.14 7.51 28.79
C SER A 190 -45.66 8.81 29.44
N SER A 191 -45.92 9.87 28.66
CA SER A 191 -46.29 11.20 29.18
C SER A 191 -47.74 11.33 29.63
N SER A 192 -48.67 10.57 29.01
CA SER A 192 -50.12 10.78 29.15
C SER A 192 -50.87 9.45 29.21
N ILE A 193 -50.91 8.82 30.39
CA ILE A 193 -51.48 7.47 30.56
C ILE A 193 -53.01 7.50 30.68
N VAL A 194 -53.69 6.67 29.87
CA VAL A 194 -55.16 6.59 29.78
C VAL A 194 -55.72 5.17 29.96
N SER A 195 -54.86 4.16 30.00
CA SER A 195 -55.15 2.75 30.25
C SER A 195 -53.92 2.08 30.85
N ASP A 196 -54.06 0.84 31.36
CA ASP A 196 -52.91 -0.02 31.59
C ASP A 196 -52.15 -0.21 30.27
N ILE A 197 -50.81 -0.10 30.29
CA ILE A 197 -49.96 -0.31 29.12
C ILE A 197 -48.64 -0.99 29.49
N THR A 198 -48.07 -1.71 28.53
CA THR A 198 -46.70 -2.21 28.57
C THR A 198 -45.87 -1.50 27.51
N ILE A 199 -44.71 -0.97 27.89
CA ILE A 199 -43.79 -0.18 27.08
C ILE A 199 -42.47 -0.95 26.95
N THR A 200 -42.00 -1.14 25.72
CA THR A 200 -40.92 -2.07 25.35
C THR A 200 -39.65 -1.32 24.95
N ALA A 201 -38.52 -1.64 25.56
CA ALA A 201 -37.22 -1.07 25.18
C ALA A 201 -36.82 -1.50 23.76
N GLN A 202 -36.38 -0.54 22.94
CA GLN A 202 -35.89 -0.74 21.57
C GLN A 202 -34.37 -0.61 21.50
N PHE A 203 -33.76 -1.43 20.63
CA PHE A 203 -32.31 -1.51 20.48
C PHE A 203 -31.92 -1.69 19.01
N GLU A 204 -30.83 -1.04 18.61
CA GLU A 204 -30.18 -1.28 17.31
C GLU A 204 -28.78 -1.87 17.50
N ILE A 205 -28.36 -2.72 16.57
CA ILE A 205 -27.04 -3.35 16.61
C ILE A 205 -25.96 -2.33 16.25
N ASN A 206 -24.90 -2.27 17.05
CA ASN A 206 -23.78 -1.36 16.83
C ASN A 206 -23.08 -1.73 15.51
N GLN A 207 -22.64 -0.71 14.77
CA GLN A 207 -21.87 -0.89 13.54
C GLN A 207 -20.50 -0.22 13.69
N TYR A 208 -19.49 -0.85 13.11
CA TYR A 208 -18.10 -0.41 13.18
C TYR A 208 -17.48 -0.27 11.80
N GLN A 209 -16.65 0.75 11.63
CA GLN A 209 -15.90 1.02 10.41
C GLN A 209 -14.60 0.20 10.41
N VAL A 210 -14.43 -0.65 9.41
CA VAL A 210 -13.15 -1.32 9.12
C VAL A 210 -12.56 -0.70 7.87
N ARG A 211 -11.32 -0.26 7.94
CA ARG A 211 -10.59 0.37 6.83
C ARG A 211 -9.34 -0.44 6.51
N PHE A 212 -9.17 -0.82 5.24
CA PHE A 212 -8.05 -1.59 4.73
C PHE A 212 -7.09 -0.66 3.98
N PHE A 213 -5.81 -0.68 4.35
CA PHE A 213 -4.76 0.18 3.79
C PHE A 213 -3.61 -0.67 3.21
N ASP A 214 -2.86 -0.11 2.27
CA ASP A 214 -1.50 -0.57 2.01
C ASP A 214 -0.53 -0.05 3.10
N ASP A 215 0.67 -0.61 3.11
CA ASP A 215 1.82 -0.22 3.94
C ASP A 215 2.41 1.16 3.58
N GLN A 216 1.92 1.82 2.52
CA GLN A 216 2.18 3.24 2.26
C GLN A 216 1.12 4.16 2.90
N GLY A 217 0.03 3.60 3.44
CA GLY A 217 -1.07 4.33 4.08
C GLY A 217 -2.20 4.76 3.13
N ASN A 218 -2.25 4.25 1.89
CA ASN A 218 -3.37 4.53 0.98
C ASN A 218 -4.57 3.65 1.32
N LEU A 219 -5.78 4.25 1.35
CA LEU A 219 -7.02 3.52 1.61
C LEU A 219 -7.40 2.65 0.40
N LEU A 220 -7.42 1.33 0.60
CA LEU A 220 -7.79 0.33 -0.42
C LEU A 220 -9.29 0.03 -0.41
N LYS A 221 -9.90 -0.01 0.78
CA LYS A 221 -11.34 -0.25 0.99
C LYS A 221 -11.78 0.20 2.38
N GLU A 222 -13.03 0.61 2.54
CA GLU A 222 -13.72 0.64 3.82
C GLU A 222 -15.02 -0.19 3.81
N GLU A 223 -15.47 -0.63 4.99
CA GLU A 223 -16.70 -1.42 5.20
C GLU A 223 -17.30 -1.11 6.57
N MET A 224 -18.62 -0.90 6.64
CA MET A 224 -19.36 -0.87 7.92
C MET A 224 -19.88 -2.27 8.22
N VAL A 225 -19.51 -2.83 9.38
CA VAL A 225 -19.93 -4.17 9.82
C VAL A 225 -20.68 -4.10 11.15
N ALA A 226 -21.73 -4.91 11.29
CA ALA A 226 -22.44 -5.03 12.56
C ALA A 226 -21.61 -5.80 13.59
N HIS A 227 -21.79 -5.48 14.87
CA HIS A 227 -21.02 -6.01 16.00
C HIS A 227 -20.91 -7.54 15.99
N GLY A 228 -19.68 -8.05 16.04
CA GLY A 228 -19.36 -9.48 16.07
C GLY A 228 -19.36 -10.17 14.71
N LEU A 229 -19.70 -9.47 13.61
CA LEU A 229 -19.47 -9.96 12.25
C LEU A 229 -18.01 -9.75 11.81
N SER A 230 -17.68 -10.21 10.61
CA SER A 230 -16.34 -10.06 10.00
C SER A 230 -16.44 -9.14 8.79
N ALA A 231 -15.42 -8.31 8.57
CA ALA A 231 -15.31 -7.51 7.35
C ALA A 231 -14.76 -8.34 6.18
N THR A 232 -14.95 -7.85 4.94
CA THR A 232 -14.40 -8.49 3.73
C THR A 232 -13.19 -7.71 3.22
N ALA A 233 -11.99 -8.28 3.33
CA ALA A 233 -10.78 -7.65 2.80
C ALA A 233 -10.83 -7.45 1.27
N PRO A 234 -10.19 -6.39 0.72
CA PRO A 234 -9.98 -6.24 -0.71
C PRO A 234 -8.93 -7.23 -1.24
N THR A 235 -8.95 -7.49 -2.55
CA THR A 235 -7.89 -8.26 -3.23
C THR A 235 -6.63 -7.40 -3.32
N VAL A 236 -5.51 -7.89 -2.79
CA VAL A 236 -4.18 -7.26 -2.90
C VAL A 236 -3.31 -8.08 -3.84
N SER A 237 -2.66 -7.42 -4.80
CA SER A 237 -1.73 -8.05 -5.75
C SER A 237 -0.31 -8.14 -5.17
N ASN A 238 0.45 -9.16 -5.60
CA ASN A 238 1.89 -9.18 -5.40
C ASN A 238 2.56 -8.02 -6.14
N ARG A 239 3.64 -7.49 -5.56
CA ARG A 239 4.49 -6.44 -6.15
C ARG A 239 5.60 -7.08 -6.98
N GLU A 240 6.50 -6.24 -7.52
CA GLU A 240 7.64 -6.67 -8.31
C GLU A 240 8.63 -7.51 -7.48
N ASN A 241 9.07 -6.98 -6.33
CA ASN A 241 10.03 -7.63 -5.41
C ASN A 241 9.38 -8.27 -4.16
N GLU A 242 8.07 -8.16 -3.97
CA GLU A 242 7.37 -8.66 -2.77
C GLU A 242 6.11 -9.46 -3.12
N ASN A 243 5.74 -10.40 -2.26
CA ASN A 243 4.41 -11.03 -2.28
C ASN A 243 3.54 -10.45 -1.16
N PHE A 244 2.24 -10.34 -1.40
CA PHE A 244 1.29 -10.12 -0.30
C PHE A 244 1.30 -11.35 0.60
N SER A 245 1.41 -11.12 1.92
CA SER A 245 1.61 -12.16 2.92
C SER A 245 0.34 -12.38 3.74
N HIS A 246 -0.14 -11.33 4.39
CA HIS A 246 -1.32 -11.34 5.25
C HIS A 246 -1.75 -9.90 5.59
N TRP A 247 -2.81 -9.75 6.38
CA TRP A 247 -3.20 -8.47 6.99
C TRP A 247 -2.66 -8.41 8.43
N ASP A 248 -2.24 -7.23 8.88
CA ASP A 248 -1.59 -7.04 10.19
C ASP A 248 -2.49 -7.42 11.40
N LYS A 249 -3.81 -7.35 11.22
CA LYS A 249 -4.83 -7.60 12.25
C LYS A 249 -5.91 -8.56 11.75
N ALA A 250 -6.48 -9.32 12.69
CA ALA A 250 -7.67 -10.12 12.42
C ALA A 250 -8.92 -9.22 12.36
N PHE A 251 -9.54 -9.14 11.18
CA PHE A 251 -10.80 -8.40 10.92
C PHE A 251 -12.06 -9.28 11.05
N THR A 252 -11.98 -10.32 11.88
CA THR A 252 -13.09 -11.24 12.19
C THR A 252 -13.60 -10.99 13.60
N LYS A 253 -14.93 -10.97 13.80
CA LYS A 253 -15.59 -10.56 15.05
C LYS A 253 -15.20 -9.14 15.48
N VAL A 254 -15.64 -8.16 14.70
CA VAL A 254 -15.32 -6.75 14.91
C VAL A 254 -16.20 -6.17 16.02
N HIS A 255 -15.53 -5.56 17.01
CA HIS A 255 -16.17 -5.00 18.22
C HIS A 255 -15.87 -3.51 18.44
N GLU A 256 -15.05 -2.90 17.58
CA GLU A 256 -14.67 -1.49 17.56
C GLU A 256 -14.23 -1.09 16.13
N ASN A 257 -14.09 0.22 15.85
CA ASN A 257 -13.54 0.69 14.58
C ASN A 257 -12.05 0.31 14.47
N MET A 258 -11.60 -0.19 13.31
CA MET A 258 -10.20 -0.60 13.14
C MET A 258 -9.62 -0.32 11.75
N ASP A 259 -8.35 0.06 11.75
CA ASP A 259 -7.51 0.21 10.57
C ASP A 259 -6.63 -1.04 10.43
N VAL A 260 -6.64 -1.65 9.24
CA VAL A 260 -6.00 -2.94 8.92
C VAL A 260 -5.05 -2.73 7.74
N VAL A 261 -3.81 -3.16 7.87
CA VAL A 261 -2.71 -2.84 6.93
C VAL A 261 -2.21 -4.10 6.23
N ALA A 262 -1.97 -4.01 4.92
CA ALA A 262 -1.41 -5.11 4.15
C ALA A 262 0.06 -5.35 4.51
N VAL A 263 0.39 -6.60 4.87
CA VAL A 263 1.77 -7.04 5.17
C VAL A 263 2.32 -7.77 3.97
N PHE A 264 3.49 -7.32 3.49
CA PHE A 264 4.22 -7.92 2.38
C PHE A 264 5.39 -8.78 2.87
N THR A 265 5.95 -9.59 1.97
CA THR A 265 7.15 -10.39 2.24
C THR A 265 8.02 -10.42 1.00
N GLU A 266 9.27 -9.99 1.14
CA GLU A 266 10.23 -9.91 0.04
C GLU A 266 10.49 -11.28 -0.60
N LYS A 267 10.56 -11.28 -1.93
CA LYS A 267 10.88 -12.44 -2.76
C LYS A 267 12.35 -12.80 -2.64
N GLU A 268 12.60 -14.10 -2.71
CA GLU A 268 13.93 -14.67 -2.84
C GLU A 268 14.11 -15.14 -4.29
N TYR A 269 15.24 -14.78 -4.89
CA TYR A 269 15.55 -15.08 -6.29
C TYR A 269 16.72 -16.05 -6.38
N ALA A 270 16.78 -16.84 -7.45
CA ALA A 270 17.91 -17.72 -7.71
C ALA A 270 19.11 -16.94 -8.24
N ILE A 271 20.31 -17.32 -7.81
CA ILE A 271 21.59 -16.88 -8.40
C ILE A 271 22.39 -18.09 -8.86
N SER A 272 23.17 -17.95 -9.92
CA SER A 272 24.03 -19.01 -10.45
C SER A 272 25.31 -18.48 -11.04
N PHE A 273 26.39 -19.21 -10.82
CA PHE A 273 27.75 -18.81 -11.12
C PHE A 273 28.36 -19.71 -12.19
N TYR A 274 29.12 -19.15 -13.13
CA TYR A 274 29.64 -19.84 -14.31
C TYR A 274 31.09 -19.46 -14.64
N ASP A 275 31.89 -20.45 -15.06
CA ASP A 275 33.20 -20.27 -15.70
C ASP A 275 33.08 -20.66 -17.17
N GLY A 276 32.89 -19.66 -18.03
CA GLY A 276 32.41 -19.85 -19.40
C GLY A 276 31.07 -20.59 -19.42
N THR A 277 31.00 -21.73 -20.11
CA THR A 277 29.82 -22.60 -20.16
C THR A 277 29.66 -23.52 -18.94
N THR A 278 30.62 -23.56 -18.01
CA THR A 278 30.61 -24.50 -16.86
C THR A 278 29.98 -23.86 -15.64
N ARG A 279 28.83 -24.37 -15.18
CA ARG A 279 28.21 -23.93 -13.91
C ARG A 279 29.08 -24.34 -12.72
N LEU A 280 29.43 -23.40 -11.85
CA LEU A 280 30.16 -23.66 -10.62
C LEU A 280 29.20 -24.03 -9.48
N SER A 281 29.69 -24.87 -8.56
CA SER A 281 28.98 -25.25 -7.34
C SER A 281 29.51 -24.41 -6.17
N LEU A 282 28.81 -23.33 -5.84
CA LEU A 282 29.14 -22.41 -4.75
C LEU A 282 27.95 -22.32 -3.78
N ASP A 283 28.22 -22.02 -2.50
CA ASP A 283 27.22 -22.07 -1.42
C ASP A 283 26.10 -21.02 -1.51
N MET A 284 26.25 -20.04 -2.41
CA MET A 284 25.23 -19.02 -2.67
C MET A 284 24.38 -19.44 -3.88
N THR A 285 23.17 -19.94 -3.62
CA THR A 285 22.21 -20.36 -4.66
C THR A 285 21.00 -19.44 -4.78
N THR A 286 20.76 -18.60 -3.77
CA THR A 286 19.68 -17.61 -3.72
C THR A 286 20.18 -16.27 -3.18
N TYR A 287 19.39 -15.22 -3.40
CA TYR A 287 19.60 -13.89 -2.83
C TYR A 287 18.26 -13.15 -2.60
N ARG A 288 18.32 -12.09 -1.78
CA ARG A 288 17.26 -11.11 -1.55
C ARG A 288 17.80 -9.72 -1.89
N PRO A 289 17.09 -8.87 -2.65
CA PRO A 289 17.58 -7.52 -2.96
C PRO A 289 17.91 -6.65 -1.73
N SER A 290 17.19 -6.82 -0.61
CA SER A 290 17.47 -6.12 0.65
C SER A 290 18.67 -6.64 1.44
N GLU A 291 19.19 -7.82 1.12
CA GLU A 291 20.30 -8.48 1.81
C GLU A 291 21.64 -8.15 1.11
N GLU A 292 22.31 -7.09 1.55
CA GLU A 292 23.66 -6.77 1.09
C GLU A 292 24.63 -7.92 1.43
N ARG A 293 25.05 -8.64 0.40
CA ARG A 293 25.86 -9.85 0.54
C ARG A 293 26.99 -9.88 -0.49
N ALA A 294 28.21 -10.04 0.01
CA ALA A 294 29.40 -10.22 -0.81
C ALA A 294 29.32 -11.52 -1.61
N LEU A 295 29.72 -11.47 -2.89
CA LEU A 295 29.72 -12.64 -3.76
C LEU A 295 30.86 -13.61 -3.41
N PRO A 296 30.65 -14.93 -3.58
CA PRO A 296 31.70 -15.93 -3.34
C PRO A 296 32.89 -15.72 -4.28
N LEU A 297 34.11 -15.84 -3.75
CA LEU A 297 35.35 -15.71 -4.52
C LEU A 297 35.85 -17.11 -4.95
N PRO A 298 35.79 -17.47 -6.24
CA PRO A 298 36.24 -18.77 -6.72
C PRO A 298 37.77 -18.81 -6.86
N THR A 299 38.35 -20.01 -6.91
CA THR A 299 39.79 -20.23 -7.15
C THR A 299 40.03 -21.12 -8.36
N LYS A 300 41.05 -20.82 -9.17
CA LYS A 300 41.40 -21.55 -10.39
C LYS A 300 42.92 -21.59 -10.56
N THR A 301 43.51 -22.78 -10.52
CA THR A 301 44.97 -22.97 -10.58
C THR A 301 45.57 -22.29 -11.80
N GLY A 302 46.58 -21.43 -11.60
CA GLY A 302 47.27 -20.68 -12.65
C GLY A 302 46.60 -19.36 -13.07
N TYR A 303 45.49 -18.98 -12.42
CA TYR A 303 44.73 -17.78 -12.73
C TYR A 303 44.41 -16.96 -11.46
N GLN A 304 44.30 -15.65 -11.64
CA GLN A 304 43.73 -14.74 -10.65
C GLN A 304 42.31 -14.37 -11.06
N PHE A 305 41.39 -14.40 -10.10
CA PHE A 305 40.00 -13.99 -10.30
C PHE A 305 39.91 -12.49 -10.55
N SER A 306 39.16 -12.07 -11.57
CA SER A 306 39.08 -10.67 -12.01
C SER A 306 37.77 -9.97 -11.65
N GLY A 307 36.72 -10.74 -11.31
CA GLY A 307 35.38 -10.24 -11.00
C GLY A 307 34.26 -11.14 -11.56
N TRP A 308 33.03 -10.90 -11.09
CA TRP A 308 31.80 -11.48 -11.64
C TRP A 308 31.16 -10.52 -12.64
N PHE A 309 30.54 -11.03 -13.70
CA PHE A 309 29.93 -10.22 -14.77
C PHE A 309 28.58 -10.79 -15.19
N LEU A 310 27.64 -9.94 -15.62
CA LEU A 310 26.29 -10.37 -16.04
C LEU A 310 26.27 -11.27 -17.28
N SER A 311 27.30 -11.19 -18.13
CA SER A 311 27.48 -12.05 -19.30
C SER A 311 28.93 -12.08 -19.75
N GLU A 312 29.28 -13.03 -20.61
CA GLU A 312 30.61 -13.11 -21.23
C GLU A 312 30.99 -11.83 -22.01
N ILE A 313 30.00 -11.07 -22.50
CA ILE A 313 30.16 -9.87 -23.35
C ILE A 313 30.02 -8.53 -22.59
N SER A 314 29.45 -8.54 -21.38
CA SER A 314 29.25 -7.32 -20.58
C SER A 314 30.54 -6.88 -19.87
N LEU A 315 30.76 -5.58 -19.70
CA LEU A 315 31.83 -5.00 -18.88
C LEU A 315 31.33 -4.45 -17.53
N TYR A 316 30.08 -4.70 -17.16
CA TYR A 316 29.54 -4.37 -15.84
C TYR A 316 29.92 -5.47 -14.84
N GLU A 317 30.88 -5.14 -13.97
CA GLU A 317 31.40 -5.99 -12.90
C GLU A 317 30.47 -5.94 -11.69
N ILE A 318 30.05 -7.10 -11.18
CA ILE A 318 29.27 -7.23 -9.96
C ILE A 318 30.22 -7.61 -8.82
N THR A 319 30.29 -6.78 -7.78
CA THR A 319 31.06 -7.05 -6.56
C THR A 319 30.18 -7.59 -5.43
N GLN A 320 28.94 -7.12 -5.36
CA GLN A 320 27.94 -7.46 -4.33
C GLN A 320 26.53 -7.48 -4.91
N ILE A 321 25.58 -8.01 -4.14
CA ILE A 321 24.15 -7.85 -4.42
C ILE A 321 23.72 -6.43 -4.06
N GLU A 322 23.14 -5.72 -5.03
CA GLU A 322 22.45 -4.45 -4.82
C GLU A 322 20.93 -4.64 -4.78
N SER A 323 20.22 -3.75 -4.08
CA SER A 323 18.75 -3.70 -4.07
C SER A 323 18.11 -3.26 -5.40
N SER A 324 18.94 -2.84 -6.35
CA SER A 324 18.59 -2.57 -7.75
C SER A 324 18.27 -3.85 -8.54
N PHE A 325 18.83 -5.01 -8.16
CA PHE A 325 18.65 -6.27 -8.88
C PHE A 325 17.26 -6.88 -8.64
N LYS A 326 16.68 -7.42 -9.72
CA LYS A 326 15.37 -8.05 -9.72
C LYS A 326 15.42 -9.33 -10.57
N GLY A 327 14.67 -10.35 -10.17
CA GLY A 327 14.65 -11.62 -10.89
C GLY A 327 15.90 -12.47 -10.66
N ASN A 328 16.02 -13.57 -11.40
CA ASN A 328 17.12 -14.52 -11.22
C ASN A 328 18.42 -14.00 -11.87
N LEU A 329 19.53 -14.08 -11.15
CA LEU A 329 20.85 -13.64 -11.64
C LEU A 329 21.68 -14.82 -12.16
N THR A 330 22.42 -14.57 -13.25
CA THR A 330 23.46 -15.47 -13.75
C THR A 330 24.75 -14.68 -13.90
N LEU A 331 25.82 -15.09 -13.21
CA LEU A 331 27.09 -14.39 -13.15
C LEU A 331 28.23 -15.25 -13.70
N TYR A 332 29.09 -14.62 -14.50
CA TYR A 332 30.20 -15.25 -15.21
C TYR A 332 31.53 -14.75 -14.64
N SER A 333 32.42 -15.67 -14.26
CA SER A 333 33.74 -15.35 -13.72
C SER A 333 34.69 -14.93 -14.83
N ARG A 334 35.42 -13.82 -14.65
CA ARG A 334 36.60 -13.52 -15.45
C ARG A 334 37.89 -13.84 -14.70
N TRP A 335 38.93 -14.12 -15.47
CA TRP A 335 40.21 -14.62 -15.01
C TRP A 335 41.35 -14.03 -15.84
N VAL A 336 42.44 -13.65 -15.19
CA VAL A 336 43.72 -13.35 -15.85
C VAL A 336 44.69 -14.48 -15.52
N LYS A 337 45.40 -15.01 -16.53
CA LYS A 337 46.40 -16.05 -16.30
C LYS A 337 47.62 -15.43 -15.61
N THR A 338 47.97 -15.96 -14.45
CA THR A 338 49.15 -15.54 -13.66
C THR A 338 50.27 -16.57 -13.65
N GLU A 339 50.01 -17.79 -14.14
CA GLU A 339 51.04 -18.80 -14.37
C GLU A 339 52.06 -18.34 -15.43
N GLN A 340 53.30 -18.15 -14.98
CA GLN A 340 54.50 -17.95 -15.80
C GLN A 340 54.90 -19.26 -16.51
N ASN A 341 55.62 -19.15 -17.63
CA ASN A 341 56.29 -20.32 -18.20
C ASN A 341 57.53 -20.68 -17.38
N GLN A 342 57.94 -21.95 -17.41
CA GLN A 342 59.13 -22.45 -16.71
C GLN A 342 60.13 -23.07 -17.69
N PHE A 343 60.53 -22.31 -18.71
CA PHE A 343 61.56 -22.75 -19.65
C PHE A 343 62.93 -22.78 -18.97
N THR A 344 63.63 -23.91 -19.09
CA THR A 344 65.02 -24.08 -18.70
C THR A 344 65.84 -24.45 -19.93
N SER A 345 67.07 -23.95 -20.07
CA SER A 345 67.96 -24.36 -21.16
C SER A 345 68.21 -25.87 -21.15
N PRO A 346 68.25 -26.55 -22.31
CA PRO A 346 68.68 -27.94 -22.38
C PRO A 346 70.09 -28.12 -21.82
N ALA A 347 70.35 -29.22 -21.13
CA ALA A 347 71.68 -29.50 -20.58
C ALA A 347 72.72 -29.59 -21.72
N ARG A 348 73.73 -28.71 -21.70
CA ARG A 348 74.72 -28.50 -22.79
C ARG A 348 74.14 -28.01 -24.13
N GLY A 349 72.91 -27.48 -24.13
CA GLY A 349 72.30 -26.89 -25.32
C GLY A 349 73.08 -25.67 -25.82
N ILE A 350 73.21 -25.56 -27.14
CA ILE A 350 73.84 -24.43 -27.84
C ILE A 350 72.73 -23.55 -28.42
N GLU A 351 72.80 -22.22 -28.29
CA GLU A 351 71.75 -21.36 -28.86
C GLU A 351 71.86 -21.21 -30.38
N PHE A 352 70.71 -21.16 -31.05
CA PHE A 352 70.59 -20.58 -32.39
C PHE A 352 70.82 -19.06 -32.35
N ASP A 353 71.49 -18.51 -33.36
CA ASP A 353 71.80 -17.07 -33.44
C ASP A 353 70.53 -16.21 -33.43
N ARG A 354 69.55 -16.59 -34.27
CA ARG A 354 68.33 -15.82 -34.58
C ARG A 354 67.27 -16.73 -35.23
N ILE A 355 66.06 -16.19 -35.41
CA ILE A 355 65.07 -16.70 -36.37
C ILE A 355 65.15 -15.86 -37.65
N ASN A 356 65.27 -16.52 -38.81
CA ASN A 356 65.27 -15.88 -40.12
C ASN A 356 63.89 -16.01 -40.79
N LYS A 357 63.39 -14.91 -41.38
CA LYS A 357 62.13 -14.85 -42.14
C LYS A 357 62.44 -14.96 -43.64
N ASN A 358 62.61 -16.19 -44.11
CA ASN A 358 63.05 -16.49 -45.48
C ASN A 358 61.86 -16.51 -46.46
N PRO A 359 61.98 -16.01 -47.71
CA PRO A 359 60.94 -16.19 -48.72
C PRO A 359 60.63 -17.67 -48.97
N HIS A 360 59.35 -18.03 -49.11
CA HIS A 360 58.95 -19.41 -49.41
C HIS A 360 59.30 -19.77 -50.87
N SER A 361 59.79 -20.99 -51.12
CA SER A 361 60.27 -21.47 -52.42
C SER A 361 59.22 -21.52 -53.54
N SER A 362 57.94 -21.33 -53.20
CA SER A 362 56.81 -21.18 -54.13
C SER A 362 56.63 -19.75 -54.67
N GLY A 363 57.45 -18.79 -54.22
CA GLY A 363 57.30 -17.37 -54.52
C GLY A 363 56.10 -16.69 -53.82
N LYS A 364 55.44 -17.36 -52.88
CA LYS A 364 54.30 -16.83 -52.11
C LYS A 364 54.50 -17.04 -50.60
N GLY A 365 54.59 -15.95 -49.86
CA GLY A 365 54.76 -15.96 -48.40
C GLY A 365 56.21 -16.23 -47.94
N TYR A 366 56.35 -16.54 -46.66
CA TYR A 366 57.62 -16.68 -45.96
C TYR A 366 57.62 -17.92 -45.07
N VAL A 367 58.80 -18.45 -44.75
CA VAL A 367 59.04 -19.43 -43.67
C VAL A 367 59.91 -18.81 -42.59
N TYR A 368 59.66 -19.18 -41.33
CA TYR A 368 60.55 -18.86 -40.22
C TYR A 368 61.47 -20.06 -39.96
N GLN A 369 62.78 -19.85 -39.89
CA GLN A 369 63.76 -20.92 -39.67
C GLN A 369 64.86 -20.49 -38.67
N PRO A 370 65.26 -21.33 -37.70
CA PRO A 370 66.39 -21.03 -36.83
C PRO A 370 67.73 -20.99 -37.58
N GLN A 371 68.57 -20.02 -37.23
CA GLN A 371 69.95 -19.93 -37.72
C GLN A 371 70.90 -20.66 -36.78
N PHE A 372 71.52 -21.73 -37.26
CA PHE A 372 72.65 -22.38 -36.57
C PHE A 372 73.81 -21.39 -36.38
N PRO A 373 74.48 -21.40 -35.21
CA PRO A 373 75.67 -20.58 -34.99
C PRO A 373 76.82 -21.03 -35.90
N SER A 374 77.78 -20.13 -36.13
CA SER A 374 78.97 -20.40 -36.96
C SER A 374 79.87 -21.55 -36.45
N THR A 375 79.70 -21.94 -35.19
CA THR A 375 80.38 -23.07 -34.53
C THR A 375 79.65 -24.42 -34.67
N ALA A 376 78.52 -24.47 -35.39
CA ALA A 376 77.70 -25.68 -35.48
C ALA A 376 78.38 -26.81 -36.27
N VAL A 377 78.26 -28.05 -35.76
CA VAL A 377 78.83 -29.27 -36.36
C VAL A 377 78.35 -29.49 -37.80
N THR A 378 77.10 -29.15 -38.09
CA THR A 378 76.53 -29.13 -39.44
C THR A 378 75.29 -28.23 -39.48
N THR A 379 75.05 -27.54 -40.59
CA THR A 379 73.86 -26.70 -40.80
C THR A 379 72.77 -27.40 -41.62
N SER A 380 72.98 -28.66 -42.02
CA SER A 380 72.01 -29.44 -42.78
C SER A 380 70.81 -29.82 -41.91
N VAL A 381 69.69 -29.13 -42.09
CA VAL A 381 68.48 -29.23 -41.25
C VAL A 381 67.93 -30.66 -41.12
N THR A 382 68.09 -31.50 -42.14
CA THR A 382 67.61 -32.90 -42.15
C THR A 382 68.41 -33.82 -41.22
N ASN A 383 69.64 -33.42 -40.83
CA ASN A 383 70.50 -34.19 -39.92
C ASN A 383 70.03 -34.09 -38.45
N TYR A 384 69.00 -33.30 -38.18
CA TYR A 384 68.46 -33.06 -36.85
C TYR A 384 67.04 -33.64 -36.70
N ASP A 385 66.70 -34.03 -35.47
CA ASP A 385 65.32 -34.21 -35.03
C ASP A 385 64.84 -32.92 -34.35
N TRP A 386 63.73 -32.39 -34.85
CA TRP A 386 63.20 -31.07 -34.48
C TRP A 386 61.97 -31.21 -33.58
N VAL A 387 61.96 -30.50 -32.46
CA VAL A 387 60.84 -30.50 -31.51
C VAL A 387 60.51 -29.07 -31.08
N SER A 388 59.22 -28.76 -31.05
CA SER A 388 58.66 -27.59 -30.35
C SER A 388 58.12 -28.04 -28.99
N SER A 389 58.41 -27.31 -27.92
CA SER A 389 57.92 -27.61 -26.58
C SER A 389 56.40 -27.42 -26.41
N ASP A 390 55.80 -26.55 -27.22
CA ASP A 390 54.34 -26.37 -27.27
C ASP A 390 53.86 -26.21 -28.72
N THR A 391 53.29 -27.29 -29.25
CA THR A 391 52.71 -27.33 -30.60
C THR A 391 51.41 -26.54 -30.74
N LYS A 392 50.82 -26.04 -29.64
CA LYS A 392 49.67 -25.10 -29.66
C LYS A 392 50.13 -23.66 -29.87
N VAL A 393 51.39 -23.34 -29.54
CA VAL A 393 52.00 -22.03 -29.83
C VAL A 393 52.65 -22.05 -31.21
N ALA A 394 53.52 -23.03 -31.48
CA ALA A 394 54.21 -23.16 -32.75
C ALA A 394 54.54 -24.62 -33.10
N THR A 395 54.40 -24.99 -34.37
CA THR A 395 54.87 -26.27 -34.92
C THR A 395 56.15 -26.08 -35.72
N ILE A 396 56.94 -27.14 -35.88
CA ILE A 396 58.17 -27.12 -36.68
C ILE A 396 58.27 -28.36 -37.57
N SER A 397 58.75 -28.19 -38.80
CA SER A 397 58.93 -29.28 -39.77
C SER A 397 60.32 -29.92 -39.72
N ILE A 398 60.46 -31.09 -40.36
CA ILE A 398 61.77 -31.75 -40.59
C ILE A 398 62.76 -30.93 -41.43
N TYR A 399 62.31 -29.81 -42.00
CA TYR A 399 63.12 -28.84 -42.75
C TYR A 399 63.37 -27.54 -41.96
N SER A 400 63.20 -27.58 -40.63
CA SER A 400 63.31 -26.47 -39.66
C SER A 400 62.29 -25.33 -39.82
N SER A 401 61.33 -25.44 -40.75
CA SER A 401 60.32 -24.40 -40.97
C SER A 401 59.33 -24.37 -39.79
N ILE A 402 59.26 -23.24 -39.11
CA ILE A 402 58.35 -22.97 -37.98
C ILE A 402 57.07 -22.34 -38.52
N SER A 403 55.92 -22.83 -38.03
CA SER A 403 54.58 -22.28 -38.29
C SER A 403 53.93 -21.84 -36.97
N ILE A 404 53.35 -20.64 -36.96
CA ILE A 404 52.56 -20.12 -35.83
C ILE A 404 51.25 -20.90 -35.74
N VAL A 405 50.83 -21.22 -34.51
CA VAL A 405 49.52 -21.81 -34.19
C VAL A 405 48.72 -20.89 -33.27
N SER A 406 49.38 -20.25 -32.29
CA SER A 406 48.82 -19.16 -31.49
C SER A 406 49.92 -18.20 -31.01
N ALA A 407 49.54 -17.06 -30.42
CA ALA A 407 50.49 -16.13 -29.80
C ALA A 407 50.96 -16.66 -28.44
N GLY A 408 52.27 -16.61 -28.17
CA GLY A 408 52.84 -17.15 -26.94
C GLY A 408 54.36 -17.34 -27.03
N TYR A 409 54.89 -18.24 -26.21
CA TYR A 409 56.30 -18.64 -26.19
C TYR A 409 56.44 -20.15 -26.33
N ALA A 410 57.46 -20.60 -27.06
CA ALA A 410 57.83 -22.01 -27.17
C ALA A 410 59.34 -22.16 -27.29
N MET A 411 59.90 -23.26 -26.79
CA MET A 411 61.27 -23.65 -27.10
C MET A 411 61.28 -24.48 -28.37
N ILE A 412 62.08 -24.07 -29.36
CA ILE A 412 62.47 -24.89 -30.50
C ILE A 412 63.80 -25.58 -30.17
N THR A 413 63.88 -26.89 -30.38
CA THR A 413 65.10 -27.69 -30.22
C THR A 413 65.41 -28.49 -31.48
N ALA A 414 66.70 -28.76 -31.70
CA ALA A 414 67.22 -29.60 -32.75
C ALA A 414 68.31 -30.52 -32.19
N THR A 415 68.03 -31.83 -32.12
CA THR A 415 68.98 -32.84 -31.62
C THR A 415 69.68 -33.50 -32.81
N LEU A 416 71.02 -33.55 -32.82
CA LEU A 416 71.78 -34.11 -33.94
C LEU A 416 71.66 -35.64 -33.99
N LYS A 417 71.19 -36.19 -35.11
CA LYS A 417 70.96 -37.66 -35.27
C LYS A 417 72.22 -38.50 -35.13
N ALA A 418 73.38 -37.93 -35.46
CA ALA A 418 74.67 -38.61 -35.39
C ALA A 418 75.32 -38.54 -33.99
N ASP A 419 74.93 -37.57 -33.15
CA ASP A 419 75.37 -37.42 -31.77
C ASP A 419 74.27 -36.69 -30.96
N PRO A 420 73.37 -37.44 -30.30
CA PRO A 420 72.29 -36.84 -29.52
C PRO A 420 72.74 -36.01 -28.31
N SER A 421 74.03 -35.92 -28.00
CA SER A 421 74.55 -34.97 -27.00
C SER A 421 74.71 -33.54 -27.55
N VAL A 422 74.64 -33.38 -28.88
CA VAL A 422 74.65 -32.07 -29.55
C VAL A 422 73.21 -31.61 -29.81
N VAL A 423 72.75 -30.68 -28.97
CA VAL A 423 71.41 -30.07 -29.05
C VAL A 423 71.56 -28.57 -29.32
N TYR A 424 70.88 -28.06 -30.36
CA TYR A 424 70.69 -26.63 -30.56
C TYR A 424 69.29 -26.22 -30.09
N TYR A 425 69.14 -25.02 -29.52
CA TYR A 425 67.85 -24.53 -29.05
C TYR A 425 67.67 -23.01 -29.20
N CYS A 426 66.43 -22.56 -29.14
CA CYS A 426 66.09 -21.16 -28.83
C CYS A 426 64.69 -21.09 -28.24
N ILE A 427 64.40 -20.05 -27.46
CA ILE A 427 63.01 -19.66 -27.25
C ILE A 427 62.58 -18.79 -28.42
N ILE A 428 61.35 -19.02 -28.90
CA ILE A 428 60.65 -18.14 -29.82
C ILE A 428 59.45 -17.49 -29.13
N ARG A 429 59.14 -16.26 -29.53
CA ARG A 429 57.86 -15.61 -29.27
C ARG A 429 57.08 -15.49 -30.57
N THR A 430 55.81 -15.84 -30.55
CA THR A 430 54.88 -15.72 -31.68
C THR A 430 53.88 -14.59 -31.45
N SER A 431 53.60 -13.81 -32.49
CA SER A 431 52.54 -12.78 -32.53
C SER A 431 51.94 -12.71 -33.94
N ALA A 432 50.98 -11.80 -34.17
CA ALA A 432 50.44 -11.55 -35.51
C ALA A 432 51.52 -11.09 -36.51
N ASP A 433 52.55 -10.39 -36.03
CA ASP A 433 53.66 -9.84 -36.82
C ASP A 433 54.63 -10.93 -37.35
N GLY A 434 54.71 -12.05 -36.63
CA GLY A 434 55.59 -13.17 -36.96
C GLY A 434 56.19 -13.92 -35.78
N ILE A 435 57.39 -14.43 -36.00
CA ILE A 435 58.17 -15.18 -35.01
C ILE A 435 59.50 -14.47 -34.79
N VAL A 436 59.83 -14.21 -33.53
CA VAL A 436 61.12 -13.65 -33.10
C VAL A 436 61.81 -14.58 -32.12
N LYS A 437 63.15 -14.57 -32.06
CA LYS A 437 63.88 -15.19 -30.94
C LYS A 437 63.61 -14.37 -29.68
N ALA A 438 63.37 -15.05 -28.56
CA ALA A 438 63.27 -14.47 -27.23
C ALA A 438 64.31 -15.07 -26.29
N THR A 439 64.56 -14.41 -25.17
CA THR A 439 65.38 -14.94 -24.06
C THR A 439 64.56 -15.82 -23.12
N LEU A 440 65.24 -16.66 -22.35
CA LEU A 440 64.62 -17.40 -21.23
C LEU A 440 63.99 -16.46 -20.19
N ALA A 441 64.58 -15.29 -19.96
CA ALA A 441 64.08 -14.29 -19.02
C ALA A 441 62.74 -13.68 -19.48
N GLU A 442 62.63 -13.26 -20.75
CA GLU A 442 61.38 -12.72 -21.31
C GLU A 442 60.26 -13.77 -21.35
N ALA A 443 60.61 -15.02 -21.60
CA ALA A 443 59.64 -16.11 -21.73
C ALA A 443 59.10 -16.60 -20.37
N ASN A 444 59.92 -16.53 -19.32
CA ASN A 444 59.53 -16.89 -17.94
C ASN A 444 59.02 -15.69 -17.13
N ALA A 445 59.12 -14.46 -17.65
CA ALA A 445 58.57 -13.29 -17.00
C ALA A 445 57.03 -13.39 -16.84
N PRO A 446 56.43 -12.63 -15.90
CA PRO A 446 54.99 -12.40 -15.85
C PRO A 446 54.40 -12.12 -17.24
N ASN A 447 53.44 -12.97 -17.64
CA ASN A 447 52.53 -12.73 -18.76
C ASN A 447 51.35 -11.83 -18.35
N TYR A 448 51.43 -11.23 -17.17
CA TYR A 448 50.50 -10.29 -16.58
C TYR A 448 51.24 -9.06 -16.04
N VAL A 449 50.50 -8.01 -15.73
CA VAL A 449 50.95 -6.74 -15.14
C VAL A 449 49.88 -6.22 -14.17
N VAL A 450 50.21 -5.25 -13.33
CA VAL A 450 49.28 -4.58 -12.40
C VAL A 450 48.90 -3.20 -12.94
N ALA A 451 47.60 -2.96 -13.07
CA ALA A 451 47.03 -1.63 -13.26
C ALA A 451 46.50 -1.11 -11.92
N THR A 452 47.09 -0.03 -11.41
CA THR A 452 46.74 0.57 -10.13
C THR A 452 45.94 1.85 -10.36
N PHE A 453 44.70 1.91 -9.88
CA PHE A 453 43.83 3.07 -10.03
C PHE A 453 43.87 3.95 -8.79
N GLN A 454 44.20 5.23 -8.94
CA GLN A 454 44.19 6.19 -7.84
C GLN A 454 42.74 6.66 -7.58
N MET A 455 42.19 6.33 -6.41
CA MET A 455 40.80 6.66 -6.03
C MET A 455 40.72 7.91 -5.14
N SER A 456 41.71 8.09 -4.26
CA SER A 456 41.90 9.30 -3.45
C SER A 456 43.40 9.52 -3.21
N GLU A 457 43.80 10.48 -2.36
CA GLU A 457 45.20 10.64 -1.96
C GLU A 457 45.77 9.43 -1.19
N THR A 458 44.91 8.55 -0.66
CA THR A 458 45.31 7.41 0.18
C THR A 458 44.75 6.06 -0.26
N GLU A 459 43.79 6.05 -1.19
CA GLU A 459 43.10 4.84 -1.65
C GLU A 459 43.48 4.50 -3.09
N THR A 460 43.79 3.22 -3.32
CA THR A 460 44.08 2.67 -4.66
C THR A 460 43.37 1.35 -4.86
N ILE A 461 42.96 1.06 -6.10
CA ILE A 461 42.42 -0.25 -6.50
C ILE A 461 43.40 -0.88 -7.48
N GLU A 462 43.95 -2.04 -7.13
CA GLU A 462 44.78 -2.84 -8.02
C GLU A 462 43.94 -3.85 -8.83
N LYS A 463 44.16 -3.88 -10.14
CA LYS A 463 43.59 -4.87 -11.06
C LYS A 463 44.73 -5.52 -11.82
N THR A 464 44.85 -6.85 -11.73
CA THR A 464 45.83 -7.61 -12.51
C THR A 464 45.31 -7.83 -13.94
N VAL A 465 46.18 -7.63 -14.93
CA VAL A 465 45.85 -7.54 -16.36
C VAL A 465 46.75 -8.46 -17.16
N GLN A 466 46.24 -9.11 -18.20
CA GLN A 466 47.10 -9.87 -19.13
C GLN A 466 48.01 -8.88 -19.89
N LYS A 467 49.32 -9.15 -19.97
CA LYS A 467 50.30 -8.22 -20.54
C LYS A 467 50.05 -7.98 -22.03
N GLY A 468 49.81 -6.72 -22.41
CA GLY A 468 49.36 -6.31 -23.73
C GLY A 468 47.84 -6.29 -23.92
N GLY A 469 47.06 -6.63 -22.89
CA GLY A 469 45.60 -6.57 -22.88
C GLY A 469 45.05 -5.25 -22.31
N PHE A 470 43.76 -5.25 -21.99
CA PHE A 470 43.03 -4.12 -21.41
C PHE A 470 42.51 -4.45 -20.01
N VAL A 471 42.22 -3.40 -19.23
CA VAL A 471 41.67 -3.51 -17.88
C VAL A 471 40.24 -2.99 -17.82
N ILE A 472 39.39 -3.70 -17.07
CA ILE A 472 38.07 -3.21 -16.70
C ILE A 472 38.29 -2.27 -15.51
N ALA A 473 38.34 -0.96 -15.79
CA ALA A 473 38.57 0.05 -14.78
C ALA A 473 37.41 0.11 -13.76
N PRO A 474 37.67 0.49 -12.50
CA PRO A 474 36.62 0.73 -11.50
C PRO A 474 35.69 1.87 -11.93
N THR A 475 34.59 2.07 -11.19
CA THR A 475 33.80 3.30 -11.28
C THR A 475 34.65 4.45 -10.72
N ALA A 476 34.82 5.52 -11.49
CA ALA A 476 35.66 6.64 -11.08
C ALA A 476 35.07 7.40 -9.87
N PRO A 477 35.90 8.01 -9.01
CA PRO A 477 35.41 8.80 -7.87
C PRO A 477 34.42 9.88 -8.31
N PHE A 478 33.30 10.01 -7.59
CA PHE A 478 32.39 11.13 -7.80
C PHE A 478 33.06 12.44 -7.37
N LYS A 479 32.89 13.49 -8.18
CA LYS A 479 33.44 14.82 -7.91
C LYS A 479 32.39 15.87 -8.26
N GLU A 480 31.82 16.51 -7.24
CA GLU A 480 30.75 17.49 -7.39
C GLU A 480 31.17 18.65 -8.31
N GLY A 481 30.30 19.01 -9.26
CA GLY A 481 30.57 20.03 -10.28
C GLY A 481 31.53 19.63 -11.40
N TYR A 482 31.94 18.35 -11.48
CA TYR A 482 32.82 17.84 -12.54
C TYR A 482 32.26 16.59 -13.25
N ILE A 483 32.45 16.56 -14.57
CA ILE A 483 32.29 15.39 -15.44
C ILE A 483 33.61 14.62 -15.48
N PHE A 484 33.59 13.30 -15.29
CA PHE A 484 34.73 12.42 -15.51
C PHE A 484 35.02 12.27 -17.02
N THR A 485 36.31 12.36 -17.41
CA THR A 485 36.76 12.38 -18.82
C THR A 485 37.76 11.27 -19.19
N GLY A 486 37.89 10.23 -18.35
CA GLY A 486 38.71 9.05 -18.64
C GLY A 486 39.84 8.81 -17.64
N TRP A 487 40.39 7.59 -17.70
CA TRP A 487 41.57 7.17 -16.93
C TRP A 487 42.83 7.32 -17.78
N VAL A 488 43.86 7.98 -17.25
CA VAL A 488 45.13 8.24 -17.94
C VAL A 488 46.31 7.78 -17.09
N GLY A 489 47.25 7.05 -17.70
CA GLY A 489 48.45 6.56 -17.04
C GLY A 489 49.46 7.66 -16.72
N GLU A 490 50.35 7.40 -15.75
CA GLU A 490 51.48 8.25 -15.35
C GLU A 490 52.30 8.85 -16.52
N ASN A 491 52.46 8.13 -17.63
CA ASN A 491 53.18 8.59 -18.84
C ASN A 491 52.24 8.69 -20.06
N GLN A 492 50.95 9.00 -19.82
CA GLN A 492 49.88 9.07 -20.82
C GLN A 492 49.48 7.70 -21.42
N GLU A 493 49.69 6.60 -20.70
CA GLU A 493 49.19 5.28 -21.13
C GLU A 493 47.65 5.20 -21.10
N THR A 494 47.10 4.38 -22.00
CA THR A 494 45.67 4.03 -22.06
C THR A 494 45.35 2.80 -21.20
N ILE A 495 44.08 2.63 -20.81
CA ILE A 495 43.58 1.43 -20.11
C ILE A 495 43.53 0.15 -20.99
N TYR A 496 44.18 0.18 -22.16
CA TYR A 496 44.34 -0.93 -23.10
C TYR A 496 45.76 -0.95 -23.67
N ASN A 497 46.20 -2.13 -24.13
CA ASN A 497 47.61 -2.44 -24.46
C ASN A 497 48.58 -2.19 -23.28
N ILE A 498 48.20 -2.62 -22.08
CA ILE A 498 48.99 -2.39 -20.85
C ILE A 498 50.17 -3.39 -20.81
N THR A 499 51.39 -2.90 -21.04
CA THR A 499 52.58 -3.74 -21.27
C THR A 499 53.59 -3.77 -20.10
N LYS A 500 53.42 -2.91 -19.10
CA LYS A 500 54.16 -2.83 -17.83
C LYS A 500 53.16 -2.56 -16.70
N ASP A 501 53.62 -2.58 -15.46
CA ASP A 501 52.80 -2.07 -14.35
C ASP A 501 52.63 -0.54 -14.50
N THR A 502 51.42 -0.04 -14.29
CA THR A 502 51.05 1.37 -14.57
C THR A 502 50.06 1.90 -13.54
N THR A 503 50.31 3.09 -13.00
CA THR A 503 49.34 3.83 -12.19
C THR A 503 48.47 4.72 -13.09
N PHE A 504 47.14 4.64 -12.93
CA PHE A 504 46.14 5.40 -13.66
C PHE A 504 45.43 6.42 -12.76
N PHE A 505 45.29 7.65 -13.26
CA PHE A 505 44.65 8.77 -12.58
C PHE A 505 43.34 9.16 -13.27
N PRO A 506 42.30 9.56 -12.53
CA PRO A 506 41.03 9.96 -13.10
C PRO A 506 41.08 11.41 -13.58
N THR A 507 40.66 11.66 -14.82
CA THR A 507 40.59 13.01 -15.41
C THR A 507 39.18 13.59 -15.33
N TYR A 508 39.07 14.92 -15.29
CA TYR A 508 37.79 15.62 -15.13
C TYR A 508 37.75 16.95 -15.89
N THR A 509 36.54 17.38 -16.28
CA THR A 509 36.22 18.75 -16.73
C THR A 509 35.01 19.29 -15.98
N GLU A 510 34.82 20.62 -15.93
CA GLU A 510 33.68 21.24 -15.24
C GLU A 510 32.34 20.88 -15.91
N GLY A 511 31.31 20.55 -15.11
CA GLY A 511 29.97 20.22 -15.58
C GLY A 511 29.23 19.33 -14.57
N GLN A 512 27.90 19.33 -14.59
CA GLN A 512 27.09 18.78 -13.49
C GLN A 512 26.70 17.30 -13.63
N LYS A 513 26.73 16.74 -14.85
CA LYS A 513 26.12 15.43 -15.13
C LYS A 513 27.17 14.31 -15.26
N SER A 514 27.28 13.46 -14.23
CA SER A 514 28.17 12.30 -14.25
C SER A 514 27.53 11.09 -14.96
N TYR A 515 28.37 10.35 -15.70
CA TYR A 515 28.05 9.06 -16.31
C TYR A 515 29.00 7.93 -15.86
N ALA A 516 29.97 8.22 -14.99
CA ALA A 516 30.90 7.20 -14.50
C ALA A 516 30.13 6.11 -13.74
N GLY A 517 30.36 4.85 -14.10
CA GLY A 517 29.64 3.70 -13.54
C GLY A 517 28.32 3.36 -14.24
N LYS A 518 27.70 4.29 -14.99
CA LYS A 518 26.40 4.04 -15.63
C LYS A 518 26.45 2.89 -16.64
N THR A 519 25.38 2.10 -16.67
CA THR A 519 25.19 1.02 -17.63
C THR A 519 24.80 1.54 -19.02
N ILE A 520 25.43 1.03 -20.07
CA ILE A 520 25.17 1.42 -21.46
C ILE A 520 25.06 0.21 -22.38
N SER A 521 23.98 0.16 -23.16
CA SER A 521 23.85 -0.77 -24.29
C SER A 521 23.93 -0.03 -25.61
N VAL A 522 24.40 -0.71 -26.64
CA VAL A 522 24.58 -0.15 -27.99
C VAL A 522 23.68 -0.92 -28.97
N LEU A 523 22.96 -0.23 -29.84
CA LEU A 523 22.19 -0.81 -30.94
C LEU A 523 22.86 -0.44 -32.26
N GLY A 524 23.38 -1.43 -33.00
CA GLY A 524 24.33 -1.17 -34.07
C GLY A 524 24.25 -2.08 -35.29
N ASP A 525 24.88 -1.62 -36.38
CA ASP A 525 25.21 -2.42 -37.56
C ASP A 525 26.70 -2.86 -37.57
N SER A 526 27.23 -3.23 -38.73
CA SER A 526 28.60 -3.71 -38.92
C SER A 526 29.68 -2.76 -38.38
N ILE A 527 29.49 -1.44 -38.51
CA ILE A 527 30.43 -0.41 -38.05
C ILE A 527 30.59 -0.44 -36.52
N THR A 528 29.61 -1.02 -35.81
CA THR A 528 29.55 -1.08 -34.35
C THR A 528 29.85 -2.49 -33.81
N THR A 529 30.03 -3.51 -34.65
CA THR A 529 30.34 -4.88 -34.20
C THR A 529 31.75 -5.03 -33.63
N TYR A 530 31.96 -5.99 -32.72
CA TYR A 530 33.26 -6.61 -32.46
C TYR A 530 33.06 -8.02 -31.90
N LEU A 531 33.77 -9.02 -32.44
CA LEU A 531 33.64 -10.42 -32.02
C LEU A 531 33.98 -10.58 -30.52
N GLY A 532 33.12 -11.30 -29.79
CA GLY A 532 33.23 -11.48 -28.34
C GLY A 532 32.63 -10.35 -27.50
N TYR A 533 32.05 -9.32 -28.14
CA TYR A 533 31.32 -8.23 -27.46
C TYR A 533 29.86 -8.10 -27.92
N ILE A 534 29.49 -8.77 -29.02
CA ILE A 534 28.11 -8.88 -29.50
C ILE A 534 27.48 -10.23 -29.10
N PRO A 535 26.15 -10.33 -28.93
CA PRO A 535 25.48 -11.59 -28.63
C PRO A 535 25.80 -12.73 -29.60
N SER A 536 25.83 -13.95 -29.06
CA SER A 536 26.24 -15.16 -29.80
C SER A 536 25.34 -15.43 -31.00
N GLY A 537 25.96 -15.77 -32.14
CA GLY A 537 25.28 -16.02 -33.41
C GLY A 537 25.01 -14.77 -34.27
N PHE A 538 25.25 -13.56 -33.76
CA PHE A 538 25.18 -12.36 -34.61
C PHE A 538 26.39 -12.26 -35.54
N SER A 539 26.17 -11.79 -36.76
CA SER A 539 27.24 -11.54 -37.73
C SER A 539 28.08 -10.34 -37.28
N TYR A 540 29.40 -10.41 -37.46
CA TYR A 540 30.34 -9.32 -37.16
C TYR A 540 31.11 -8.89 -38.41
N PHE A 541 31.75 -7.72 -38.34
CA PHE A 541 32.80 -7.30 -39.27
C PHE A 541 34.17 -7.30 -38.57
N TYR A 542 34.27 -6.69 -37.38
CA TYR A 542 35.51 -6.61 -36.62
C TYR A 542 35.70 -7.79 -35.63
N PRO A 543 36.95 -8.21 -35.36
CA PRO A 543 38.20 -7.72 -35.94
C PRO A 543 38.37 -8.16 -37.40
N TYR A 544 38.74 -7.22 -38.27
CA TYR A 544 38.95 -7.47 -39.71
C TYR A 544 40.43 -7.24 -40.06
N PRO A 545 41.14 -8.21 -40.69
CA PRO A 545 42.60 -8.15 -40.82
C PRO A 545 43.19 -6.93 -41.53
N THR A 546 42.42 -6.21 -42.36
CA THR A 546 42.90 -5.01 -43.06
C THR A 546 42.50 -3.68 -42.38
N ALA A 547 41.77 -3.72 -41.26
CA ALA A 547 41.25 -2.53 -40.58
C ALA A 547 42.18 -1.95 -39.51
N ASP A 548 43.28 -2.65 -39.20
CA ASP A 548 44.22 -2.32 -38.12
C ASP A 548 43.56 -2.21 -36.73
N LEU A 549 42.40 -2.88 -36.59
CA LEU A 549 41.61 -2.97 -35.37
C LEU A 549 41.84 -4.32 -34.71
N THR A 550 42.72 -4.30 -33.71
CA THR A 550 43.27 -5.46 -32.99
C THR A 550 42.77 -5.57 -31.55
N ASP A 551 42.20 -4.49 -30.99
CA ASP A 551 41.58 -4.44 -29.66
C ASP A 551 40.19 -3.76 -29.76
N VAL A 552 39.21 -4.25 -29.01
CA VAL A 552 37.86 -3.65 -28.94
C VAL A 552 37.90 -2.19 -28.50
N ASN A 553 38.86 -1.82 -27.65
CA ASN A 553 39.04 -0.47 -27.13
C ASN A 553 39.45 0.56 -28.20
N GLN A 554 39.80 0.10 -29.40
CA GLN A 554 40.04 0.96 -30.57
C GLN A 554 38.75 1.29 -31.33
N THR A 555 37.63 0.61 -31.07
CA THR A 555 36.34 0.90 -31.72
C THR A 555 35.73 2.20 -31.21
N TRP A 556 35.00 2.93 -32.07
CA TRP A 556 34.48 4.27 -31.74
C TRP A 556 33.59 4.29 -30.49
N TRP A 557 32.77 3.25 -30.32
CA TRP A 557 31.81 3.13 -29.23
C TRP A 557 32.50 2.75 -27.92
N MET A 558 33.52 1.88 -27.93
CA MET A 558 34.27 1.57 -26.71
C MET A 558 35.15 2.75 -26.26
N GLN A 559 35.75 3.50 -27.20
CA GLN A 559 36.44 4.76 -26.89
C GLN A 559 35.50 5.77 -26.19
N PHE A 560 34.27 5.93 -26.69
CA PHE A 560 33.24 6.76 -26.07
C PHE A 560 32.83 6.27 -24.66
N ILE A 561 32.57 4.97 -24.49
CA ILE A 561 32.21 4.36 -23.20
C ILE A 561 33.32 4.59 -22.15
N ASN A 562 34.58 4.35 -22.54
CA ASN A 562 35.75 4.52 -21.67
C ASN A 562 35.98 6.00 -21.28
N ALA A 563 35.77 6.94 -22.20
CA ALA A 563 35.94 8.37 -21.95
C ALA A 563 35.01 8.91 -20.85
N TYR A 564 33.82 8.33 -20.70
CA TYR A 564 32.85 8.72 -19.66
C TYR A 564 32.70 7.72 -18.52
N GLY A 565 33.55 6.67 -18.48
CA GLY A 565 33.61 5.70 -17.39
C GLY A 565 32.40 4.78 -17.26
N MET A 566 31.55 4.71 -18.30
CA MET A 566 30.36 3.86 -18.36
C MET A 566 30.75 2.37 -18.44
N LYS A 567 29.78 1.49 -18.16
CA LYS A 567 29.95 0.03 -18.18
C LYS A 567 29.07 -0.58 -19.26
N LEU A 568 29.69 -1.24 -20.25
CA LEU A 568 28.95 -1.90 -21.33
C LEU A 568 28.05 -2.99 -20.76
N LEU A 569 26.73 -2.86 -20.92
CA LEU A 569 25.77 -3.91 -20.62
C LEU A 569 25.72 -4.90 -21.79
N VAL A 570 25.24 -4.50 -22.97
CA VAL A 570 25.31 -5.29 -24.21
C VAL A 570 25.61 -4.42 -25.44
N ASN A 571 26.55 -4.83 -26.29
CA ASN A 571 26.64 -4.31 -27.66
C ASN A 571 25.76 -5.14 -28.60
N ASN A 572 24.51 -4.73 -28.77
CA ASN A 572 23.52 -5.32 -29.66
C ASN A 572 23.76 -4.87 -31.12
N ALA A 573 24.97 -5.12 -31.65
CA ALA A 573 25.34 -4.86 -33.04
C ALA A 573 25.24 -6.11 -33.93
N TRP A 574 24.90 -5.95 -35.21
CA TRP A 574 24.81 -7.06 -36.18
C TRP A 574 25.24 -6.58 -37.57
N SER A 575 26.28 -7.20 -38.12
CA SER A 575 26.79 -6.89 -39.45
C SER A 575 25.73 -7.12 -40.52
N GLY A 576 25.42 -6.07 -41.30
CA GLY A 576 24.37 -6.07 -42.32
C GLY A 576 22.94 -5.83 -41.83
N SER A 577 22.69 -5.50 -40.55
CA SER A 577 21.32 -5.16 -40.09
C SER A 577 20.86 -3.77 -40.54
N ALA A 578 19.61 -3.70 -40.97
CA ALA A 578 18.86 -2.48 -41.27
C ALA A 578 17.91 -2.11 -40.12
N VAL A 579 17.37 -0.88 -40.12
CA VAL A 579 16.27 -0.47 -39.23
C VAL A 579 14.96 -1.09 -39.70
N ALA A 580 14.67 -0.98 -40.99
CA ALA A 580 13.49 -1.53 -41.63
C ALA A 580 13.71 -2.96 -42.16
N GLY A 581 12.61 -3.67 -42.39
CA GLY A 581 12.63 -5.03 -42.95
C GLY A 581 11.73 -5.99 -42.18
N SER A 582 11.79 -7.27 -42.56
CA SER A 582 10.99 -8.35 -41.94
C SER A 582 11.86 -9.44 -41.28
N SER A 583 13.18 -9.28 -41.27
CA SER A 583 14.11 -10.18 -40.59
C SER A 583 14.12 -9.94 -39.07
N SER A 584 14.45 -10.98 -38.31
CA SER A 584 14.71 -10.88 -36.85
C SER A 584 15.93 -10.02 -36.49
N SER A 585 16.74 -9.64 -37.48
CA SER A 585 17.86 -8.70 -37.34
C SER A 585 17.44 -7.23 -37.49
N ALA A 586 16.23 -6.93 -37.98
CA ALA A 586 15.80 -5.56 -38.22
C ALA A 586 15.54 -4.81 -36.90
N ALA A 587 16.16 -3.63 -36.74
CA ALA A 587 16.27 -2.96 -35.44
C ALA A 587 14.95 -2.49 -34.84
N HIS A 588 13.89 -2.30 -35.64
CA HIS A 588 12.56 -1.97 -35.12
C HIS A 588 11.82 -3.13 -34.42
N THR A 589 12.32 -4.37 -34.48
CA THR A 589 11.62 -5.56 -33.96
C THR A 589 11.93 -5.83 -32.49
N MET A 590 10.93 -6.22 -31.69
CA MET A 590 11.15 -6.64 -30.28
C MET A 590 12.11 -7.83 -30.17
N THR A 591 12.10 -8.75 -31.15
CA THR A 591 13.04 -9.89 -31.26
C THR A 591 14.50 -9.45 -31.30
N ARG A 592 14.77 -8.26 -31.87
CA ARG A 592 16.09 -7.62 -31.90
C ARG A 592 16.35 -6.80 -30.64
N LEU A 593 15.37 -6.03 -30.18
CA LEU A 593 15.51 -5.09 -29.07
C LEU A 593 15.65 -5.75 -27.68
N GLN A 594 15.12 -6.96 -27.48
CA GLN A 594 15.30 -7.72 -26.23
C GLN A 594 16.78 -7.94 -25.85
N TYR A 595 17.69 -7.94 -26.83
CA TYR A 595 19.14 -8.07 -26.62
C TYR A 595 19.83 -6.78 -26.14
N LEU A 596 19.09 -5.73 -25.81
CA LEU A 596 19.63 -4.56 -25.09
C LEU A 596 19.75 -4.82 -23.57
N TYR A 597 19.22 -5.92 -23.08
CA TYR A 597 19.00 -6.23 -21.66
C TYR A 597 19.69 -7.54 -21.26
N ILE A 598 19.93 -7.75 -19.96
CA ILE A 598 20.39 -9.04 -19.42
C ILE A 598 19.47 -9.46 -18.27
N GLY A 599 18.60 -10.44 -18.52
CA GLY A 599 17.48 -10.71 -17.62
C GLY A 599 16.58 -9.48 -17.54
N GLU A 600 16.22 -9.08 -16.32
CA GLU A 600 15.46 -7.85 -16.06
C GLU A 600 16.34 -6.58 -16.03
N ILE A 601 17.67 -6.71 -16.12
CA ILE A 601 18.60 -5.58 -16.02
C ILE A 601 18.63 -4.80 -17.34
N LYS A 602 18.25 -3.53 -17.25
CA LYS A 602 18.14 -2.58 -18.36
C LYS A 602 19.27 -1.54 -18.29
N PRO A 603 19.73 -1.01 -19.44
CA PRO A 603 20.76 0.01 -19.48
C PRO A 603 20.19 1.39 -19.12
N GLU A 604 20.97 2.21 -18.43
CA GLU A 604 20.64 3.62 -18.21
C GLU A 604 20.84 4.47 -19.48
N VAL A 605 21.69 4.02 -20.41
CA VAL A 605 21.98 4.71 -21.67
C VAL A 605 21.85 3.74 -22.85
N ILE A 606 21.17 4.15 -23.92
CA ILE A 606 21.04 3.39 -25.18
C ILE A 606 21.62 4.21 -26.33
N LEU A 607 22.74 3.74 -26.88
CA LEU A 607 23.47 4.37 -27.98
C LEU A 607 23.09 3.72 -29.31
N ILE A 608 22.51 4.47 -30.25
CA ILE A 608 21.96 3.93 -31.50
C ILE A 608 22.74 4.45 -32.71
N PHE A 609 23.43 3.55 -33.42
CA PHE A 609 23.98 3.80 -34.75
C PHE A 609 23.38 2.80 -35.74
N MET A 610 22.34 3.23 -36.45
CA MET A 610 21.57 2.39 -37.38
C MET A 610 21.07 3.22 -38.57
N GLY A 611 21.08 2.61 -39.76
CA GLY A 611 20.55 3.20 -41.01
C GLY A 611 21.48 3.07 -42.22
N ALA A 612 22.75 2.71 -42.02
CA ALA A 612 23.72 2.63 -43.12
C ALA A 612 23.41 1.53 -44.14
N ASN A 613 22.72 0.45 -43.73
CA ASN A 613 22.24 -0.61 -44.61
C ASN A 613 20.86 -0.31 -45.22
N ASP A 614 20.08 0.60 -44.64
CA ASP A 614 18.81 1.07 -45.19
C ASP A 614 19.04 2.04 -46.35
N ALA A 615 19.94 3.01 -46.17
CA ALA A 615 20.22 4.09 -47.11
C ALA A 615 20.52 3.67 -48.58
N PRO A 616 21.33 2.62 -48.86
CA PRO A 616 21.60 2.15 -50.23
C PRO A 616 20.64 1.04 -50.69
N SER A 617 19.62 0.68 -49.90
CA SER A 617 18.80 -0.52 -50.16
C SER A 617 17.78 -0.29 -51.26
N PRO A 618 17.79 -1.07 -52.36
CA PRO A 618 16.75 -1.00 -53.39
C PRO A 618 15.39 -1.58 -52.93
N TYR A 619 15.31 -2.06 -51.69
CA TYR A 619 14.12 -2.71 -51.11
C TYR A 619 13.50 -1.92 -49.94
N ILE A 620 14.15 -0.84 -49.47
CA ILE A 620 13.68 0.00 -48.37
C ILE A 620 13.57 1.44 -48.89
N SER A 621 12.36 1.98 -48.94
CA SER A 621 12.15 3.41 -49.21
C SER A 621 12.39 4.25 -47.95
N LEU A 622 12.73 5.53 -48.14
CA LEU A 622 12.88 6.50 -47.05
C LEU A 622 11.65 6.57 -46.13
N THR A 623 10.44 6.39 -46.67
CA THR A 623 9.20 6.33 -45.88
C THR A 623 9.14 5.09 -44.99
N GLN A 624 9.52 3.91 -45.53
CA GLN A 624 9.60 2.68 -44.72
C GLN A 624 10.69 2.76 -43.65
N PHE A 625 11.78 3.48 -43.92
CA PHE A 625 12.80 3.81 -42.94
C PHE A 625 12.25 4.72 -41.84
N ASP A 626 11.61 5.85 -42.17
CA ASP A 626 11.01 6.78 -41.19
C ASP A 626 10.01 6.05 -40.27
N GLU A 627 9.08 5.28 -40.84
CA GLU A 627 8.16 4.45 -40.06
C GLU A 627 8.87 3.43 -39.16
N ALA A 628 9.91 2.75 -39.67
CA ALA A 628 10.63 1.74 -38.90
C ALA A 628 11.47 2.36 -37.79
N TYR A 629 12.05 3.54 -38.02
CA TYR A 629 12.79 4.30 -37.02
C TYR A 629 11.86 4.79 -35.91
N GLY A 630 10.67 5.29 -36.26
CA GLY A 630 9.62 5.63 -35.29
C GLY A 630 9.19 4.42 -34.44
N ARG A 631 8.95 3.26 -35.09
CA ARG A 631 8.65 1.99 -34.39
C ARG A 631 9.80 1.53 -33.48
N MET A 632 11.05 1.70 -33.91
CA MET A 632 12.24 1.36 -33.12
C MET A 632 12.28 2.22 -31.83
N ILE A 633 12.16 3.54 -31.94
CA ILE A 633 12.15 4.44 -30.78
C ILE A 633 10.95 4.15 -29.86
N GLN A 634 9.76 3.90 -30.41
CA GLN A 634 8.58 3.53 -29.62
C GLN A 634 8.78 2.22 -28.85
N ASN A 635 9.33 1.19 -29.50
CA ASN A 635 9.56 -0.12 -28.89
C ASN A 635 10.67 -0.07 -27.82
N ILE A 636 11.69 0.75 -28.01
CA ILE A 636 12.70 1.04 -26.98
C ILE A 636 12.04 1.75 -25.79
N LYS A 637 11.36 2.88 -25.98
CA LYS A 637 10.65 3.60 -24.90
C LYS A 637 9.61 2.74 -24.16
N THR A 638 9.01 1.76 -24.84
CA THR A 638 8.04 0.83 -24.23
C THR A 638 8.72 -0.23 -23.35
N SER A 639 9.94 -0.66 -23.69
CA SER A 639 10.66 -1.71 -22.96
C SER A 639 11.63 -1.16 -21.90
N SER A 640 12.22 0.01 -22.14
CA SER A 640 13.01 0.80 -21.18
C SER A 640 12.62 2.28 -21.25
N PRO A 641 11.62 2.72 -20.48
CA PRO A 641 11.16 4.11 -20.50
C PRO A 641 12.16 5.09 -19.87
N ASP A 642 12.99 4.61 -18.95
CA ASP A 642 13.92 5.43 -18.14
C ASP A 642 15.32 5.59 -18.78
N SER A 643 15.61 4.89 -19.88
CA SER A 643 16.91 4.95 -20.56
C SER A 643 17.11 6.26 -21.32
N GLU A 644 18.26 6.90 -21.12
CA GLU A 644 18.71 8.02 -21.94
C GLU A 644 19.12 7.52 -23.33
N ILE A 645 18.46 7.99 -24.38
CA ILE A 645 18.73 7.57 -25.76
C ILE A 645 19.65 8.58 -26.44
N ILE A 646 20.69 8.06 -27.08
CA ILE A 646 21.65 8.80 -27.91
C ILE A 646 21.53 8.28 -29.34
N LEU A 647 21.28 9.18 -30.30
CA LEU A 647 21.26 8.84 -31.73
C LEU A 647 22.56 9.26 -32.41
N CYS A 648 22.95 8.53 -33.46
CA CYS A 648 24.11 8.86 -34.29
C CYS A 648 23.68 9.02 -35.76
N THR A 649 24.10 10.09 -36.43
CA THR A 649 23.88 10.26 -37.87
C THR A 649 24.77 9.33 -38.70
N LEU A 650 24.46 9.16 -39.97
CA LEU A 650 25.22 8.35 -40.92
C LEU A 650 26.46 9.14 -41.42
N PRO A 651 27.68 8.54 -41.37
CA PRO A 651 28.93 9.20 -41.75
C PRO A 651 29.06 9.41 -43.27
N SER A 652 30.04 10.21 -43.66
CA SER A 652 30.27 10.61 -45.06
C SER A 652 31.07 9.56 -45.85
N ILE A 653 30.48 8.38 -46.02
CA ILE A 653 31.11 7.16 -46.59
C ILE A 653 30.59 6.81 -48.00
N PRO A 654 31.39 6.14 -48.86
CA PRO A 654 30.99 5.77 -50.22
C PRO A 654 29.80 4.79 -50.37
N LEU A 655 29.35 4.12 -49.30
CA LEU A 655 28.31 3.07 -49.33
C LEU A 655 26.98 3.50 -49.97
N TYR A 656 26.58 4.75 -49.71
CA TYR A 656 25.35 5.40 -50.20
C TYR A 656 25.70 6.79 -50.76
N THR A 657 24.83 7.39 -51.57
CA THR A 657 25.01 8.74 -52.12
C THR A 657 24.93 9.83 -51.05
N GLU A 658 25.39 11.04 -51.39
CA GLU A 658 25.25 12.21 -50.51
C GLU A 658 23.78 12.60 -50.30
N THR A 659 22.93 12.44 -51.32
CA THR A 659 21.48 12.67 -51.23
C THR A 659 20.80 11.68 -50.28
N GLU A 660 21.15 10.40 -50.35
CA GLU A 660 20.66 9.38 -49.40
C GLU A 660 21.16 9.68 -47.99
N GLN A 661 22.45 10.00 -47.81
CA GLN A 661 23.01 10.39 -46.51
C GLN A 661 22.23 11.56 -45.88
N VAL A 662 21.98 12.64 -46.63
CA VAL A 662 21.23 13.81 -46.15
C VAL A 662 19.78 13.44 -45.79
N ASN A 663 19.10 12.68 -46.65
CA ASN A 663 17.70 12.31 -46.43
C ASN A 663 17.52 11.39 -45.21
N TYR A 664 18.37 10.37 -45.06
CA TYR A 664 18.31 9.45 -43.92
C TYR A 664 18.77 10.15 -42.63
N ASN A 665 19.77 11.04 -42.69
CA ASN A 665 20.17 11.86 -41.54
C ASN A 665 19.07 12.82 -41.09
N ALA A 666 18.29 13.40 -42.01
CA ALA A 666 17.15 14.24 -41.65
C ALA A 666 16.07 13.48 -40.85
N VAL A 667 15.85 12.19 -41.13
CA VAL A 667 14.95 11.33 -40.35
C VAL A 667 15.52 11.05 -38.94
N ILE A 668 16.82 10.78 -38.83
CA ILE A 668 17.48 10.58 -37.53
C ILE A 668 17.44 11.87 -36.69
N GLN A 669 17.72 13.02 -37.32
CA GLN A 669 17.67 14.36 -36.72
C GLN A 669 16.25 14.76 -36.29
N LYS A 670 15.22 14.43 -37.09
CA LYS A 670 13.80 14.55 -36.73
C LYS A 670 13.53 13.80 -35.43
N TYR A 671 13.83 12.50 -35.35
CA TYR A 671 13.55 11.74 -34.14
C TYR A 671 14.37 12.19 -32.92
N ALA A 672 15.60 12.66 -33.10
CA ALA A 672 16.36 13.27 -32.01
C ALA A 672 15.67 14.54 -31.48
N THR A 673 15.22 15.42 -32.39
CA THR A 673 14.57 16.70 -32.05
C THR A 673 13.20 16.49 -31.41
N GLU A 674 12.35 15.65 -32.01
CA GLU A 674 10.99 15.33 -31.52
C GLU A 674 10.97 14.69 -30.13
N ASN A 675 12.08 14.06 -29.71
CA ASN A 675 12.19 13.34 -28.44
C ASN A 675 13.18 13.96 -27.44
N ASN A 676 13.83 15.08 -27.80
CA ASN A 676 14.90 15.71 -27.03
C ASN A 676 16.03 14.74 -26.64
N PHE A 677 16.55 13.99 -27.64
CA PHE A 677 17.68 13.07 -27.49
C PHE A 677 19.00 13.72 -27.86
N THR A 678 20.09 13.25 -27.25
CA THR A 678 21.45 13.62 -27.65
C THR A 678 21.76 13.05 -29.04
N LEU A 679 22.40 13.86 -29.90
CA LEU A 679 22.74 13.48 -31.27
C LEU A 679 24.24 13.62 -31.52
N PHE A 680 24.88 12.58 -32.05
CA PHE A 680 26.26 12.62 -32.56
C PHE A 680 26.23 12.78 -34.09
N ASP A 681 26.83 13.86 -34.61
CA ASP A 681 26.78 14.12 -36.05
C ASP A 681 28.02 13.58 -36.78
N PHE A 682 28.04 12.25 -37.00
CA PHE A 682 29.12 11.56 -37.71
C PHE A 682 29.30 11.98 -39.18
N SER A 683 28.35 12.72 -39.77
CA SER A 683 28.59 13.38 -41.06
C SER A 683 29.81 14.33 -41.00
N THR A 684 30.13 14.85 -39.81
CA THR A 684 31.27 15.74 -39.53
C THR A 684 32.58 15.04 -39.18
N ALA A 685 32.62 13.70 -39.08
CA ALA A 685 33.83 12.97 -38.65
C ALA A 685 34.98 13.05 -39.67
N PHE A 686 34.65 12.96 -40.96
CA PHE A 686 35.53 13.19 -42.10
C PHE A 686 34.70 13.48 -43.34
N SER A 687 35.30 14.06 -44.38
CA SER A 687 34.60 14.33 -45.65
C SER A 687 34.65 13.12 -46.58
N ARG A 688 33.64 12.95 -47.45
CA ARG A 688 33.64 11.90 -48.49
C ARG A 688 34.88 11.94 -49.38
N ALA A 689 35.39 13.12 -49.69
CA ALA A 689 36.62 13.31 -50.46
C ALA A 689 37.91 12.83 -49.75
N SER A 690 37.85 12.57 -48.44
CA SER A 690 38.97 12.03 -47.63
C SER A 690 38.67 10.65 -47.02
N SER A 691 37.49 10.08 -47.24
CA SER A 691 37.04 8.84 -46.60
C SER A 691 37.95 7.64 -46.88
N ASN A 692 38.66 7.62 -48.01
CA ASN A 692 39.65 6.59 -48.36
C ASN A 692 40.87 6.54 -47.42
N GLN A 693 41.07 7.54 -46.55
CA GLN A 693 42.09 7.52 -45.49
C GLN A 693 41.56 6.88 -44.18
N TYR A 694 40.24 6.80 -44.04
CA TYR A 694 39.54 6.44 -42.79
C TYR A 694 38.77 5.12 -42.88
N LEU A 695 38.63 4.53 -44.08
CA LEU A 695 37.90 3.29 -44.33
C LEU A 695 38.82 2.16 -44.84
N VAL A 696 38.35 0.91 -44.76
CA VAL A 696 38.94 -0.23 -45.48
C VAL A 696 38.24 -0.56 -46.80
N ASP A 697 36.97 -0.20 -46.92
CA ASP A 697 36.12 -0.43 -48.09
C ASP A 697 35.19 0.77 -48.32
N SER A 698 33.99 0.57 -48.87
CA SER A 698 33.00 1.63 -49.06
C SER A 698 32.27 2.08 -47.78
N ALA A 699 32.43 1.37 -46.66
CA ALA A 699 31.63 1.58 -45.46
C ALA A 699 32.40 1.55 -44.14
N HIS A 700 33.31 0.60 -43.98
CA HIS A 700 33.83 0.18 -42.68
C HIS A 700 35.08 0.99 -42.27
N PRO A 701 35.07 1.69 -41.12
CA PRO A 701 36.24 2.41 -40.63
C PRO A 701 37.47 1.52 -40.35
N ASN A 702 38.63 2.01 -40.77
CA ASN A 702 39.90 1.58 -40.19
C ASN A 702 40.10 2.21 -38.79
N LYS A 703 41.18 1.87 -38.09
CA LYS A 703 41.47 2.44 -36.76
C LYS A 703 41.38 3.97 -36.70
N THR A 704 41.99 4.69 -37.65
CA THR A 704 41.95 6.17 -37.72
C THR A 704 40.53 6.70 -37.96
N GLY A 705 39.70 5.95 -38.71
CA GLY A 705 38.28 6.27 -38.88
C GLY A 705 37.45 6.04 -37.61
N MET A 706 37.76 5.00 -36.83
CA MET A 706 37.15 4.79 -35.51
C MET A 706 37.52 5.91 -34.53
N ASP A 707 38.79 6.33 -34.52
CA ASP A 707 39.27 7.46 -33.71
C ASP A 707 38.49 8.75 -34.07
N LYS A 708 38.26 9.01 -35.37
CA LYS A 708 37.48 10.17 -35.85
C LYS A 708 35.99 10.11 -35.48
N LEU A 709 35.38 8.93 -35.46
CA LEU A 709 34.00 8.76 -34.97
C LEU A 709 33.93 8.94 -33.43
N ALA A 710 34.93 8.44 -32.70
CA ALA A 710 35.06 8.65 -31.25
C ALA A 710 35.25 10.14 -30.90
N GLU A 711 36.10 10.86 -31.64
CA GLU A 711 36.26 12.32 -31.50
C GLU A 711 34.91 13.04 -31.62
N VAL A 712 34.07 12.69 -32.61
CA VAL A 712 32.73 13.28 -32.76
C VAL A 712 31.81 12.91 -31.60
N ALA A 713 31.74 11.62 -31.23
CA ALA A 713 30.90 11.15 -30.14
C ALA A 713 31.23 11.85 -28.82
N ILE A 714 32.53 11.88 -28.46
CA ILE A 714 33.01 12.53 -27.24
C ILE A 714 32.75 14.04 -27.28
N ARG A 715 33.04 14.71 -28.40
CA ARG A 715 32.81 16.14 -28.62
C ARG A 715 31.34 16.54 -28.48
N ASP A 716 30.43 15.80 -29.10
CA ASP A 716 29.01 16.18 -29.15
C ASP A 716 28.27 15.78 -27.88
N PHE A 717 28.66 14.68 -27.23
CA PHE A 717 28.20 14.37 -25.88
C PHE A 717 28.61 15.47 -24.89
N MET A 718 29.87 15.92 -24.92
CA MET A 718 30.38 16.98 -24.04
C MET A 718 29.62 18.31 -24.19
N LYS A 719 29.01 18.59 -25.35
CA LYS A 719 28.12 19.75 -25.54
C LYS A 719 26.72 19.57 -24.97
N ALA A 720 26.25 18.32 -24.83
CA ALA A 720 24.90 17.98 -24.39
C ALA A 720 24.81 17.75 -22.87
N ILE A 721 25.95 17.56 -22.18
CA ILE A 721 26.01 17.22 -20.75
C ILE A 721 26.65 18.32 -19.87
N LYS A 722 27.04 19.46 -20.46
CA LYS A 722 27.51 20.67 -19.79
C LYS A 722 26.38 21.69 -19.66
#